data_AF-C7Q097-F1
#
_entry.id   AF-C7Q097-F1
#
_cell.length_a   1.000
_cell.length_b   1.000
_cell.length_c   1.000
_cell.angle_alpha   90.00
_cell.angle_beta   90.00
_cell.angle_gamma   90.00
#
_symmetry.space_group_name_H-M   'P 1'
#
loop_
_entity.id
_entity.type
_entity.pdbx_description
1 polymer ?
#
loop_
_entity_poly.entity_id
_entity_poly.type
_entity_poly.pdbx_seq_one_letter_code
_entity_poly.pdbx_strand_id
1 'polypeptide(L)'
;MNTPIAPEPSAERMKATVATLAGRELAGRRVASPGGAAARAWLSTALTALDAVSAVDAFDTPAGSAANLYATVAPAAVGRPQIWLTAHYDGVGDINGIHRPGASDNASGVAVVLEVARLLKGRLPEGVGLSIALLDAEEIGTLGSAQHAARLAAGERSPLIINIDGAGELNGSVAVEAGGGAMPILTALDVAGRATGVPLAPGQVASDNRQYAAAGLAVVGLGAGMPGYHSKDDTAERVQAETLTAMAGLVVRAVTELASQNTHTEKDGVGTMNQVQAELPVVVIGAGPVGLATAAHLAERGIPFQVLEAGDAVGAAIRQWGHVRLFSPWRYDIDAAARALLEPTGWTAPDGDASPTGAELVEQYLVPLAATPQIAEHIRLRHRVTAISRVGVDRVRSRSREFAPFLVRVETEGVTTDLHARAVIDASGTWGTPNVLGASGLPAHGEAEAAAFIDHALPDVLGPARAAYAGKHTLVVGAGHSAANTLLVLADLAEQEPGTRISWAIRTGSAARSYGGGEADALPARGALGTRVKSLVEQGRIELINQFSAQAIRVLGNGSVEVESVDARGAKKVVTVDRIVAATGFRPDHSITGELRLELDPILGSTRALAPLIDPNEHSCGTVPPHGVDELAHPEPNFYAVGMKSYGRAPTFLLATGYEQARSVVAALDGDWDAARDLRLEVPETGVCNTTLPGEEGESGGCGSSCGTAEPVSIGLATGIAGGLLSEPLPLVQDSAACCASEPVLAQVGVPAEQDSGSGCCGS
;
A
#
# COMPACT_ATOMS: atom_id res chain seq x y z
N MET A 1 -18.87 24.11 -35.42
CA MET A 1 -20.16 24.64 -34.91
C MET A 1 -19.91 25.07 -33.49
N ASN A 2 -20.39 26.24 -33.04
CA ASN A 2 -20.16 26.68 -31.67
C ASN A 2 -20.92 25.77 -30.71
N THR A 3 -20.20 25.05 -29.84
CA THR A 3 -20.79 24.50 -28.62
C THR A 3 -21.30 25.68 -27.80
N PRO A 4 -22.57 25.72 -27.38
CA PRO A 4 -23.07 26.81 -26.56
C PRO A 4 -22.29 26.83 -25.24
N ILE A 5 -21.73 27.99 -24.91
CA ILE A 5 -21.02 28.23 -23.64
C ILE A 5 -22.01 27.92 -22.52
N ALA A 6 -21.61 27.07 -21.57
CA ALA A 6 -22.44 26.79 -20.39
C ALA A 6 -22.67 28.10 -19.63
N PRO A 7 -23.90 28.41 -19.18
CA PRO A 7 -24.14 29.65 -18.45
C PRO A 7 -23.36 29.65 -17.14
N GLU A 8 -22.68 30.75 -16.84
CA GLU A 8 -21.96 30.94 -15.58
C GLU A 8 -22.93 31.08 -14.38
N PRO A 9 -22.47 30.79 -13.14
CA PRO A 9 -23.22 31.07 -11.92
C PRO A 9 -23.56 32.55 -11.76
N SER A 10 -24.83 32.85 -11.44
CA SER A 10 -25.25 34.23 -11.16
C SER A 10 -25.18 34.56 -9.68
N ALA A 11 -24.22 35.40 -9.31
CA ALA A 11 -24.17 36.06 -8.02
C ALA A 11 -25.50 36.76 -7.67
N GLU A 12 -26.13 37.44 -8.62
CA GLU A 12 -27.39 38.17 -8.41
C GLU A 12 -28.53 37.24 -7.95
N ARG A 13 -28.75 36.09 -8.61
CA ARG A 13 -29.77 35.11 -8.20
C ARG A 13 -29.47 34.50 -6.83
N MET A 14 -28.22 34.18 -6.57
CA MET A 14 -27.83 33.61 -5.28
C MET A 14 -27.98 34.64 -4.15
N LYS A 15 -27.54 35.89 -4.37
CA LYS A 15 -27.73 37.01 -3.43
C LYS A 15 -29.21 37.35 -3.19
N ALA A 16 -30.06 37.28 -4.22
CA ALA A 16 -31.51 37.45 -4.05
C ALA A 16 -32.14 36.31 -3.20
N THR A 17 -31.66 35.08 -3.38
CA THR A 17 -32.07 33.93 -2.56
C THR A 17 -31.63 34.11 -1.11
N VAL A 18 -30.37 34.45 -0.87
CA VAL A 18 -29.82 34.78 0.46
C VAL A 18 -30.61 35.91 1.11
N ALA A 19 -30.86 37.01 0.40
CA ALA A 19 -31.60 38.16 0.92
C ALA A 19 -33.06 37.82 1.28
N THR A 20 -33.70 36.92 0.53
CA THR A 20 -35.07 36.46 0.85
C THR A 20 -35.07 35.54 2.06
N LEU A 21 -34.15 34.56 2.11
CA LEU A 21 -34.07 33.61 3.22
C LEU A 21 -33.61 34.27 4.54
N ALA A 22 -32.72 35.25 4.46
CA ALA A 22 -32.30 36.10 5.57
C ALA A 22 -33.26 37.29 5.83
N GLY A 23 -34.40 37.35 5.14
CA GLY A 23 -35.39 38.40 5.29
C GLY A 23 -36.02 38.41 6.69
N ARG A 24 -36.36 39.60 7.19
CA ARG A 24 -37.01 39.77 8.51
C ARG A 24 -38.37 39.07 8.58
N GLU A 25 -39.05 38.99 7.45
CA GLU A 25 -40.31 38.28 7.23
C GLU A 25 -40.23 36.79 7.55
N LEU A 26 -39.04 36.18 7.50
CA LEU A 26 -38.83 34.77 7.86
C LEU A 26 -38.26 34.57 9.28
N ALA A 27 -38.05 35.65 10.05
CA ALA A 27 -37.65 35.62 11.47
C ALA A 27 -36.47 34.64 11.79
N GLY A 28 -35.51 34.57 10.86
CA GLY A 28 -34.33 33.69 10.98
C GLY A 28 -34.62 32.19 10.89
N ARG A 29 -35.78 31.81 10.33
CA ARG A 29 -36.12 30.45 9.85
C ARG A 29 -36.08 29.32 10.88
N ARG A 30 -36.20 29.62 12.18
CA ARG A 30 -36.19 28.60 13.25
C ARG A 30 -37.12 27.42 12.97
N VAL A 31 -36.62 26.20 13.17
CA VAL A 31 -37.41 24.96 13.18
C VAL A 31 -38.71 25.11 13.99
N ALA A 32 -39.80 24.53 13.47
CA ALA A 32 -41.15 24.58 14.05
C ALA A 32 -41.75 25.99 14.28
N SER A 33 -41.14 27.06 13.74
CA SER A 33 -41.66 28.43 13.83
C SER A 33 -42.48 28.83 12.59
N PRO A 34 -43.30 29.91 12.65
CA PRO A 34 -43.94 30.49 11.48
C PRO A 34 -42.93 30.93 10.40
N GLY A 35 -41.74 31.36 10.81
CA GLY A 35 -40.64 31.75 9.91
C GLY A 35 -40.05 30.58 9.14
N GLY A 36 -39.77 29.47 9.83
CA GLY A 36 -39.32 28.22 9.20
C GLY A 36 -40.38 27.62 8.26
N ALA A 37 -41.66 27.66 8.67
CA ALA A 37 -42.77 27.23 7.82
C ALA A 37 -42.93 28.11 6.56
N ALA A 38 -42.74 29.43 6.68
CA ALA A 38 -42.75 30.35 5.54
C ALA A 38 -41.55 30.14 4.61
N ALA A 39 -40.35 29.90 5.16
CA ALA A 39 -39.17 29.53 4.39
C ALA A 39 -39.39 28.23 3.60
N ARG A 40 -39.93 27.19 4.24
CA ARG A 40 -40.30 25.93 3.58
C ARG A 40 -41.31 26.13 2.45
N ALA A 41 -42.33 26.96 2.64
CA ALA A 41 -43.32 27.26 1.59
C ALA A 41 -42.70 28.01 0.40
N TRP A 42 -41.80 28.97 0.67
CA TRP A 42 -41.05 29.68 -0.37
C TRP A 42 -40.12 28.75 -1.14
N LEU A 43 -39.38 27.89 -0.45
CA LEU A 43 -38.46 26.91 -1.05
C LEU A 43 -39.20 25.85 -1.87
N SER A 44 -40.35 25.36 -1.40
CA SER A 44 -41.22 24.47 -2.19
C SER A 44 -41.65 25.13 -3.52
N THR A 45 -41.94 26.44 -3.49
CA THR A 45 -42.24 27.22 -4.68
C THR A 45 -41.02 27.37 -5.60
N ALA A 46 -39.83 27.64 -5.03
CA ALA A 46 -38.58 27.75 -5.78
C ALA A 46 -38.18 26.42 -6.47
N LEU A 47 -38.31 25.30 -5.77
CA LEU A 47 -38.07 23.95 -6.32
C LEU A 47 -39.07 23.61 -7.43
N THR A 48 -40.34 24.01 -7.28
CA THR A 48 -41.37 23.86 -8.33
C THR A 48 -41.04 24.72 -9.55
N ALA A 49 -40.53 25.94 -9.37
CA ALA A 49 -40.08 26.81 -10.46
C ALA A 49 -38.81 26.31 -11.18
N LEU A 50 -38.10 25.33 -10.61
CA LEU A 50 -37.05 24.58 -11.29
C LEU A 50 -37.61 23.39 -12.10
N ASP A 51 -38.93 23.26 -12.29
CA ASP A 51 -39.66 22.08 -12.78
C ASP A 51 -39.14 20.75 -12.19
N ALA A 52 -38.66 20.76 -10.94
CA ALA A 52 -38.19 19.58 -10.24
C ALA A 52 -39.37 18.93 -9.50
N VAL A 53 -39.47 17.60 -9.54
CA VAL A 53 -40.52 16.89 -8.79
C VAL A 53 -40.16 16.96 -7.31
N SER A 54 -40.93 17.73 -6.53
CA SER A 54 -40.67 17.95 -5.11
C SER A 54 -41.56 17.09 -4.20
N ALA A 55 -41.03 16.76 -3.02
CA ALA A 55 -41.72 16.07 -1.95
C ALA A 55 -41.38 16.74 -0.60
N VAL A 56 -42.34 16.72 0.32
CA VAL A 56 -42.17 17.21 1.70
C VAL A 56 -42.23 15.99 2.62
N ASP A 57 -41.19 15.79 3.44
CA ASP A 57 -41.09 14.68 4.38
C ASP A 57 -41.07 15.26 5.80
N ALA A 58 -42.21 15.14 6.49
CA ALA A 58 -42.44 15.77 7.78
C ALA A 58 -42.10 14.82 8.94
N PHE A 59 -41.47 15.35 9.98
CA PHE A 59 -41.03 14.60 11.15
C PHE A 59 -41.17 15.41 12.44
N ASP A 60 -41.23 14.73 13.57
CA ASP A 60 -41.33 15.34 14.88
C ASP A 60 -39.95 15.59 15.48
N THR A 61 -39.78 16.74 16.13
CA THR A 61 -38.57 17.12 16.85
C THR A 61 -38.91 17.60 18.26
N PRO A 62 -37.94 17.72 19.19
CA PRO A 62 -38.18 18.34 20.50
C PRO A 62 -38.71 19.78 20.45
N ALA A 63 -38.53 20.49 19.33
CA ALA A 63 -39.05 21.84 19.11
C ALA A 63 -40.46 21.88 18.49
N GLY A 64 -40.96 20.76 17.97
CA GLY A 64 -42.21 20.65 17.21
C GLY A 64 -42.01 19.99 15.84
N SER A 65 -42.97 20.15 14.93
CA SER A 65 -42.90 19.54 13.60
C SER A 65 -41.92 20.28 12.68
N ALA A 66 -40.98 19.52 12.13
CA ALA A 66 -40.03 19.90 11.09
C ALA A 66 -40.38 19.18 9.77
N ALA A 67 -39.83 19.61 8.64
CA ALA A 67 -39.94 18.86 7.40
C ALA A 67 -38.80 19.12 6.40
N ASN A 68 -38.20 18.04 5.90
CA ASN A 68 -37.26 18.08 4.80
C ASN A 68 -37.99 18.34 3.47
N LEU A 69 -37.32 19.03 2.55
CA LEU A 69 -37.77 19.20 1.16
C LEU A 69 -36.84 18.42 0.23
N TYR A 70 -37.38 17.44 -0.48
CA TYR A 70 -36.65 16.74 -1.53
C TYR A 70 -37.10 17.23 -2.90
N ALA A 71 -36.18 17.28 -3.87
CA ALA A 71 -36.54 17.51 -5.27
C ALA A 71 -35.68 16.70 -6.23
N THR A 72 -36.30 16.04 -7.20
CA THR A 72 -35.58 15.35 -8.28
C THR A 72 -35.45 16.28 -9.49
N VAL A 73 -34.22 16.68 -9.80
CA VAL A 73 -33.86 17.55 -10.94
C VAL A 73 -33.64 16.72 -12.20
N ALA A 74 -33.05 15.54 -12.03
CA ALA A 74 -32.94 14.49 -13.04
C ALA A 74 -33.03 13.11 -12.36
N PRO A 75 -33.85 12.16 -12.85
CA PRO A 75 -33.95 10.83 -12.26
C PRO A 75 -32.76 9.94 -12.65
N ALA A 76 -32.17 9.21 -11.69
CA ALA A 76 -31.15 8.20 -12.00
C ALA A 76 -31.76 6.97 -12.66
N ALA A 77 -31.26 6.58 -13.84
CA ALA A 77 -31.51 5.25 -14.38
C ALA A 77 -30.76 4.18 -13.56
N VAL A 78 -31.08 2.90 -13.78
CA VAL A 78 -30.41 1.77 -13.09
C VAL A 78 -28.93 1.72 -13.52
N GLY A 79 -28.02 1.44 -12.58
CA GLY A 79 -26.57 1.42 -12.83
C GLY A 79 -25.92 2.79 -13.13
N ARG A 80 -26.68 3.88 -13.04
CA ARG A 80 -26.19 5.26 -13.20
C ARG A 80 -26.01 5.95 -11.84
N PRO A 81 -25.03 6.85 -11.70
CA PRO A 81 -24.80 7.55 -10.44
C PRO A 81 -26.02 8.41 -10.06
N GLN A 82 -26.37 8.41 -8.78
CA GLN A 82 -27.34 9.31 -8.17
C GLN A 82 -26.57 10.28 -7.27
N ILE A 83 -26.61 11.56 -7.63
CA ILE A 83 -25.95 12.63 -6.88
C ILE A 83 -27.01 13.38 -6.07
N TRP A 84 -26.67 13.72 -4.83
CA TRP A 84 -27.47 14.55 -3.94
C TRP A 84 -26.70 15.82 -3.58
N LEU A 85 -27.35 16.96 -3.74
CA LEU A 85 -26.91 18.24 -3.20
C LEU A 85 -27.73 18.56 -1.97
N THR A 86 -27.07 18.84 -0.85
CA THR A 86 -27.76 19.08 0.43
C THR A 86 -27.30 20.37 1.10
N ALA A 87 -28.22 21.02 1.79
CA ALA A 87 -27.99 22.15 2.68
C ALA A 87 -29.22 22.27 3.60
N HIS A 88 -29.03 22.60 4.88
CA HIS A 88 -30.16 22.95 5.74
C HIS A 88 -30.71 24.35 5.41
N TYR A 89 -32.01 24.52 5.61
CA TYR A 89 -32.69 25.80 5.38
C TYR A 89 -33.22 26.44 6.65
N ASP A 90 -33.18 25.77 7.79
CA ASP A 90 -33.46 26.39 9.08
C ASP A 90 -32.32 27.33 9.51
N GLY A 91 -32.37 27.76 10.76
CA GLY A 91 -31.42 28.65 11.40
C GLY A 91 -31.75 28.79 12.89
N VAL A 92 -30.83 29.25 13.72
CA VAL A 92 -31.03 29.51 15.16
C VAL A 92 -32.31 30.34 15.37
N GLY A 93 -32.47 31.32 14.49
CA GLY A 93 -33.59 32.23 14.39
C GLY A 93 -33.73 33.25 15.52
N ASP A 94 -34.86 33.94 15.48
CA ASP A 94 -35.15 35.05 16.37
C ASP A 94 -35.48 34.55 17.79
N ILE A 95 -34.56 34.79 18.73
CA ILE A 95 -34.71 34.40 20.14
C ILE A 95 -34.62 35.66 21.01
N ASN A 96 -35.54 35.80 21.96
CA ASN A 96 -35.60 36.93 22.92
C ASN A 96 -35.61 38.31 22.24
N GLY A 97 -36.24 38.42 21.06
CA GLY A 97 -36.32 39.67 20.28
C GLY A 97 -35.02 40.07 19.56
N ILE A 98 -33.98 39.23 19.61
CA ILE A 98 -32.75 39.43 18.82
C ILE A 98 -32.93 38.72 17.48
N HIS A 99 -32.95 39.50 16.40
CA HIS A 99 -33.02 38.98 15.05
C HIS A 99 -31.70 38.29 14.65
N ARG A 100 -31.78 37.07 14.11
CA ARG A 100 -30.64 36.32 13.55
C ARG A 100 -30.96 35.94 12.11
N PRO A 101 -30.42 36.64 11.09
CA PRO A 101 -30.85 36.42 9.72
C PRO A 101 -30.44 35.05 9.16
N GLY A 102 -29.28 34.51 9.57
CA GLY A 102 -28.78 33.24 9.05
C GLY A 102 -28.51 33.30 7.55
N ALA A 103 -27.77 34.32 7.11
CA ALA A 103 -27.50 34.62 5.71
C ALA A 103 -26.37 33.75 5.13
N SER A 104 -25.26 33.65 5.85
CA SER A 104 -24.20 32.69 5.57
C SER A 104 -24.64 31.31 6.04
N ASP A 105 -25.35 31.24 7.15
CA ASP A 105 -25.71 30.04 7.90
C ASP A 105 -27.24 29.82 7.93
N ASN A 106 -27.83 29.03 7.04
CA ASN A 106 -27.22 28.46 5.83
C ASN A 106 -28.02 28.82 4.56
N ALA A 107 -28.59 30.03 4.54
CA ALA A 107 -29.23 30.59 3.33
C ALA A 107 -28.27 30.64 2.13
N SER A 108 -26.96 30.77 2.37
CA SER A 108 -25.93 30.76 1.33
C SER A 108 -25.72 29.38 0.70
N GLY A 109 -25.69 28.30 1.49
CA GLY A 109 -25.63 26.93 0.96
C GLY A 109 -26.87 26.58 0.15
N VAL A 110 -28.07 26.93 0.66
CA VAL A 110 -29.34 26.77 -0.08
C VAL A 110 -29.31 27.53 -1.42
N ALA A 111 -28.79 28.77 -1.43
CA ALA A 111 -28.68 29.56 -2.65
C ALA A 111 -27.73 28.91 -3.69
N VAL A 112 -26.60 28.36 -3.24
CA VAL A 112 -25.67 27.61 -4.10
C VAL A 112 -26.35 26.34 -4.65
N VAL A 113 -26.99 25.53 -3.81
CA VAL A 113 -27.68 24.30 -4.22
C VAL A 113 -28.73 24.56 -5.31
N LEU A 114 -29.56 25.60 -5.14
CA LEU A 114 -30.59 25.97 -6.11
C LEU A 114 -29.99 26.46 -7.45
N GLU A 115 -28.94 27.29 -7.42
CA GLU A 115 -28.29 27.78 -8.65
C GLU A 115 -27.53 26.67 -9.38
N VAL A 116 -26.82 25.78 -8.66
CA VAL A 116 -26.16 24.59 -9.22
C VAL A 116 -27.19 23.68 -9.91
N ALA A 117 -28.31 23.39 -9.26
CA ALA A 117 -29.38 22.59 -9.86
C ALA A 117 -29.96 23.23 -11.13
N ARG A 118 -30.21 24.54 -11.11
CA ARG A 118 -30.66 25.31 -12.29
C ARG A 118 -29.62 25.31 -13.43
N LEU A 119 -28.33 25.23 -13.10
CA LEU A 119 -27.23 25.14 -14.06
C LEU A 119 -27.09 23.74 -14.68
N LEU A 120 -27.38 22.68 -13.92
CA LEU A 120 -27.21 21.29 -14.38
C LEU A 120 -28.47 20.67 -14.98
N LYS A 121 -29.66 21.20 -14.67
CA LYS A 121 -30.94 20.75 -15.25
C LYS A 121 -30.88 20.74 -16.78
N GLY A 122 -31.17 19.59 -17.38
CA GLY A 122 -31.12 19.37 -18.83
C GLY A 122 -29.72 19.46 -19.46
N ARG A 123 -28.66 19.53 -18.64
CA ARG A 123 -27.25 19.53 -19.08
C ARG A 123 -26.47 18.32 -18.57
N LEU A 124 -26.99 17.61 -17.57
CA LEU A 124 -26.46 16.31 -17.19
C LEU A 124 -26.63 15.29 -18.32
N PRO A 125 -25.64 14.42 -18.56
CA PRO A 125 -25.76 13.29 -19.47
C PRO A 125 -26.90 12.32 -19.10
N GLU A 126 -27.32 11.53 -20.08
CA GLU A 126 -28.50 10.66 -19.94
C GLU A 126 -28.37 9.62 -18.81
N GLY A 127 -29.47 9.50 -18.05
CA GLY A 127 -29.62 8.60 -16.92
C GLY A 127 -28.86 8.98 -15.65
N VAL A 128 -28.01 10.02 -15.64
CA VAL A 128 -27.37 10.50 -14.39
C VAL A 128 -28.41 11.21 -13.53
N GLY A 129 -28.55 10.77 -12.28
CA GLY A 129 -29.49 11.36 -11.34
C GLY A 129 -28.89 12.55 -10.60
N LEU A 130 -29.69 13.60 -10.44
CA LEU A 130 -29.43 14.73 -9.57
C LEU A 130 -30.67 15.05 -8.76
N SER A 131 -30.53 14.99 -7.44
CA SER A 131 -31.55 15.34 -6.48
C SER A 131 -31.04 16.38 -5.48
N ILE A 132 -31.97 17.12 -4.89
CA ILE A 132 -31.74 18.09 -3.83
C ILE A 132 -32.41 17.58 -2.56
N ALA A 133 -31.75 17.73 -1.41
CA ALA A 133 -32.40 17.72 -0.11
C ALA A 133 -32.13 19.05 0.61
N LEU A 134 -33.17 19.87 0.82
CA LEU A 134 -33.11 21.01 1.72
C LEU A 134 -33.62 20.55 3.09
N LEU A 135 -32.75 20.63 4.09
CA LEU A 135 -32.91 19.94 5.37
C LEU A 135 -33.46 20.90 6.44
N ASP A 136 -34.22 20.37 7.39
CA ASP A 136 -34.78 21.12 8.53
C ASP A 136 -34.21 20.54 9.84
N ALA A 137 -34.26 21.32 10.91
CA ALA A 137 -33.78 20.94 12.24
C ALA A 137 -32.28 20.56 12.30
N GLU A 138 -31.42 21.23 11.54
CA GLU A 138 -29.97 21.09 11.68
C GLU A 138 -29.51 21.68 13.03
N GLU A 139 -29.99 22.89 13.31
CA GLU A 139 -29.61 23.77 14.42
C GLU A 139 -30.01 23.25 15.81
N ILE A 140 -30.73 22.12 15.84
CA ILE A 140 -31.12 21.40 17.06
C ILE A 140 -30.60 19.95 17.08
N GLY A 141 -29.60 19.64 16.24
CA GLY A 141 -28.85 18.38 16.26
C GLY A 141 -28.92 17.56 14.97
N THR A 142 -28.87 18.18 13.78
CA THR A 142 -28.81 17.47 12.48
C THR A 142 -29.95 16.46 12.26
N LEU A 143 -31.16 16.78 12.75
CA LEU A 143 -32.26 15.80 12.82
C LEU A 143 -32.83 15.47 11.42
N GLY A 144 -32.91 16.46 10.53
CA GLY A 144 -33.36 16.28 9.15
C GLY A 144 -32.42 15.39 8.33
N SER A 145 -31.10 15.61 8.42
CA SER A 145 -30.12 14.73 7.78
C SER A 145 -30.05 13.35 8.41
N ALA A 146 -30.21 13.20 9.72
CA ALA A 146 -30.29 11.88 10.35
C ALA A 146 -31.46 11.04 9.79
N GLN A 147 -32.65 11.64 9.65
CA GLN A 147 -33.81 11.00 9.01
C GLN A 147 -33.52 10.62 7.54
N HIS A 148 -32.94 11.56 6.78
CA HIS A 148 -32.66 11.34 5.35
C HIS A 148 -31.55 10.29 5.12
N ALA A 149 -30.48 10.33 5.92
CA ALA A 149 -29.38 9.38 5.88
C ALA A 149 -29.85 7.95 6.15
N ALA A 150 -30.68 7.75 7.19
CA ALA A 150 -31.28 6.44 7.48
C ALA A 150 -32.14 5.93 6.30
N ARG A 151 -32.90 6.82 5.65
CA ARG A 151 -33.70 6.50 4.46
C ARG A 151 -32.84 6.13 3.24
N LEU A 152 -31.72 6.83 3.02
CA LEU A 152 -30.80 6.54 1.92
C LEU A 152 -30.02 5.24 2.15
N ALA A 153 -29.55 4.99 3.37
CA ALA A 153 -28.84 3.76 3.74
C ALA A 153 -29.72 2.50 3.68
N ALA A 154 -31.05 2.65 3.84
CA ALA A 154 -32.01 1.57 3.62
C ALA A 154 -32.35 1.32 2.14
N GLY A 155 -31.79 2.09 1.20
CA GLY A 155 -32.04 1.96 -0.24
C GLY A 155 -31.02 1.05 -0.95
N GLU A 156 -31.44 0.43 -2.05
CA GLU A 156 -30.59 -0.43 -2.90
C GLU A 156 -29.52 0.33 -3.71
N ARG A 157 -29.42 1.66 -3.55
CA ARG A 157 -28.47 2.52 -4.29
C ARG A 157 -27.49 3.16 -3.33
N SER A 158 -26.23 3.24 -3.72
CA SER A 158 -25.20 4.04 -3.04
C SER A 158 -25.13 5.45 -3.67
N PRO A 159 -25.76 6.48 -3.07
CA PRO A 159 -25.67 7.85 -3.57
C PRO A 159 -24.31 8.49 -3.31
N LEU A 160 -23.98 9.51 -4.10
CA LEU A 160 -22.90 10.46 -3.83
C LEU A 160 -23.49 11.76 -3.30
N ILE A 161 -23.02 12.26 -2.16
CA ILE A 161 -23.64 13.36 -1.42
C ILE A 161 -22.66 14.52 -1.27
N ILE A 162 -23.09 15.73 -1.66
CA ILE A 162 -22.34 16.97 -1.45
C ILE A 162 -23.20 17.87 -0.55
N ASN A 163 -22.83 17.98 0.72
CA ASN A 163 -23.41 18.92 1.65
C ASN A 163 -22.70 20.27 1.53
N ILE A 164 -23.46 21.37 1.52
CA ILE A 164 -22.93 22.73 1.51
C ILE A 164 -23.40 23.42 2.76
N ASP A 165 -22.45 23.81 3.60
CA ASP A 165 -22.72 24.57 4.81
C ASP A 165 -21.76 25.76 4.95
N GLY A 166 -22.32 26.96 4.78
CA GLY A 166 -21.58 28.21 4.70
C GLY A 166 -20.92 28.45 3.34
N ALA A 167 -21.34 29.51 2.67
CA ALA A 167 -20.71 30.09 1.48
C ALA A 167 -20.69 31.63 1.58
N GLY A 168 -20.38 32.15 2.77
CA GLY A 168 -20.37 33.57 3.09
C GLY A 168 -19.07 34.28 2.72
N GLU A 169 -17.91 33.68 3.02
CA GLU A 169 -16.59 34.29 2.81
C GLU A 169 -15.48 33.23 2.63
N LEU A 170 -14.89 33.16 1.44
CA LEU A 170 -13.94 32.10 1.05
C LEU A 170 -12.68 32.01 1.92
N ASN A 171 -12.21 33.11 2.52
CA ASN A 171 -11.06 33.17 3.44
C ASN A 171 -9.82 32.34 3.01
N GLY A 172 -9.57 32.27 1.70
CA GLY A 172 -8.43 31.59 1.08
C GLY A 172 -8.69 30.19 0.53
N SER A 173 -9.69 29.45 1.03
CA SER A 173 -9.99 28.08 0.55
C SER A 173 -11.37 27.58 1.00
N VAL A 174 -11.99 26.73 0.19
CA VAL A 174 -13.13 25.90 0.63
C VAL A 174 -12.61 24.81 1.56
N ALA A 175 -13.18 24.74 2.78
CA ALA A 175 -12.98 23.64 3.70
C ALA A 175 -13.74 22.39 3.22
N VAL A 176 -13.08 21.24 3.28
CA VAL A 176 -13.64 19.94 2.87
C VAL A 176 -13.54 18.95 4.03
N GLU A 177 -14.69 18.45 4.50
CA GLU A 177 -14.79 17.33 5.44
C GLU A 177 -15.33 16.10 4.70
N ALA A 178 -14.57 14.99 4.67
CA ALA A 178 -14.94 13.79 3.93
C ALA A 178 -15.46 12.68 4.86
N GLY A 179 -16.58 12.04 4.47
CA GLY A 179 -17.07 10.80 5.08
C GLY A 179 -16.50 9.55 4.42
N GLY A 180 -16.86 8.37 4.96
CA GLY A 180 -16.51 7.08 4.36
C GLY A 180 -17.00 6.96 2.92
N GLY A 181 -16.20 6.36 2.03
CA GLY A 181 -16.56 6.18 0.62
C GLY A 181 -16.51 7.44 -0.27
N ALA A 182 -16.13 8.62 0.26
CA ALA A 182 -16.17 9.89 -0.47
C ALA A 182 -15.14 10.07 -1.61
N MET A 183 -14.26 9.08 -1.86
CA MET A 183 -13.14 9.22 -2.79
C MET A 183 -13.51 9.66 -4.22
N PRO A 184 -14.62 9.20 -4.85
CA PRO A 184 -15.04 9.71 -6.15
C PRO A 184 -15.34 11.22 -6.13
N ILE A 185 -15.94 11.69 -5.03
CA ILE A 185 -16.31 13.09 -4.82
C ILE A 185 -15.06 13.94 -4.58
N LEU A 186 -14.10 13.45 -3.78
CA LEU A 186 -12.80 14.10 -3.58
C LEU A 186 -12.01 14.23 -4.89
N THR A 187 -11.98 13.19 -5.72
CA THR A 187 -11.34 13.24 -7.04
C THR A 187 -12.01 14.27 -7.95
N ALA A 188 -13.34 14.30 -8.00
CA ALA A 188 -14.09 15.28 -8.78
C ALA A 188 -13.88 16.72 -8.26
N LEU A 189 -13.76 16.91 -6.94
CA LEU A 189 -13.46 18.19 -6.32
C LEU A 189 -12.04 18.67 -6.61
N ASP A 190 -11.02 17.82 -6.54
CA ASP A 190 -9.65 18.19 -6.93
C ASP A 190 -9.57 18.65 -8.39
N VAL A 191 -10.18 17.90 -9.31
CA VAL A 191 -10.31 18.29 -10.73
C VAL A 191 -11.07 19.61 -10.87
N ALA A 192 -12.14 19.81 -10.11
CA ALA A 192 -12.93 21.03 -10.13
C ALA A 192 -12.16 22.25 -9.61
N GLY A 193 -11.52 22.15 -8.43
CA GLY A 193 -10.74 23.22 -7.81
C GLY A 193 -9.56 23.66 -8.67
N ARG A 194 -8.85 22.70 -9.31
CA ARG A 194 -7.80 23.01 -10.30
C ARG A 194 -8.35 23.72 -11.54
N ALA A 195 -9.57 23.38 -11.98
CA ALA A 195 -10.18 23.95 -13.18
C ALA A 195 -10.82 25.33 -12.93
N THR A 196 -11.35 25.60 -11.73
CA THR A 196 -11.94 26.88 -11.34
C THR A 196 -10.94 27.82 -10.67
N GLY A 197 -9.79 27.32 -10.23
CA GLY A 197 -8.83 28.06 -9.44
C GLY A 197 -9.23 28.23 -7.96
N VAL A 198 -10.27 27.54 -7.49
CA VAL A 198 -10.75 27.59 -6.11
C VAL A 198 -9.89 26.66 -5.24
N PRO A 199 -9.13 27.18 -4.26
CA PRO A 199 -8.31 26.34 -3.39
C PRO A 199 -9.19 25.49 -2.46
N LEU A 200 -8.78 24.25 -2.22
CA LEU A 200 -9.43 23.31 -1.31
C LEU A 200 -8.48 22.98 -0.17
N ALA A 201 -9.00 22.90 1.06
CA ALA A 201 -8.24 22.50 2.23
C ALA A 201 -9.04 21.48 3.05
N PRO A 202 -8.41 20.44 3.64
CA PRO A 202 -9.04 19.63 4.68
C PRO A 202 -9.43 20.54 5.84
N GLY A 203 -10.70 20.50 6.25
CA GLY A 203 -11.22 21.37 7.31
C GLY A 203 -12.53 20.83 7.87
N GLN A 204 -12.84 21.19 9.11
CA GLN A 204 -14.07 20.73 9.74
C GLN A 204 -15.28 21.46 9.17
N VAL A 205 -16.31 20.70 8.79
CA VAL A 205 -17.63 21.17 8.37
C VAL A 205 -18.62 20.41 9.25
N ALA A 206 -18.98 21.01 10.38
CA ALA A 206 -19.65 20.35 11.50
C ALA A 206 -21.17 20.27 11.34
N SER A 207 -21.62 19.78 10.19
CA SER A 207 -23.00 19.89 9.70
C SER A 207 -23.59 18.53 9.28
N ASP A 208 -24.72 18.56 8.56
CA ASP A 208 -25.49 17.43 8.02
C ASP A 208 -24.64 16.32 7.37
N ASN A 209 -23.49 16.64 6.75
CA ASN A 209 -22.54 15.65 6.21
C ASN A 209 -22.16 14.56 7.22
N ARG A 210 -22.09 14.87 8.52
CA ARG A 210 -21.72 13.90 9.55
C ARG A 210 -22.77 12.81 9.76
N GLN A 211 -24.05 13.11 9.56
CA GLN A 211 -25.12 12.09 9.64
C GLN A 211 -25.07 11.11 8.47
N TYR A 212 -24.83 11.62 7.25
CA TYR A 212 -24.61 10.76 6.08
C TYR A 212 -23.35 9.89 6.25
N ALA A 213 -22.25 10.46 6.77
CA ALA A 213 -21.02 9.72 7.04
C ALA A 213 -21.21 8.63 8.10
N ALA A 214 -21.93 8.94 9.18
CA ALA A 214 -22.28 7.97 10.24
C ALA A 214 -23.19 6.84 9.73
N ALA A 215 -24.00 7.09 8.70
CA ALA A 215 -24.79 6.08 8.00
C ALA A 215 -24.00 5.29 6.92
N GLY A 216 -22.69 5.51 6.79
CA GLY A 216 -21.83 4.82 5.83
C GLY A 216 -21.96 5.30 4.37
N LEU A 217 -22.58 6.47 4.14
CA LEU A 217 -22.82 7.00 2.80
C LEU A 217 -21.66 7.87 2.31
N ALA A 218 -21.35 7.79 1.01
CA ALA A 218 -20.32 8.57 0.35
C ALA A 218 -20.68 10.07 0.35
N VAL A 219 -20.02 10.86 1.21
CA VAL A 219 -20.36 12.27 1.45
C VAL A 219 -19.15 13.17 1.61
N VAL A 220 -19.27 14.41 1.15
CA VAL A 220 -18.40 15.52 1.56
C VAL A 220 -19.24 16.67 2.12
N GLY A 221 -18.75 17.33 3.16
CA GLY A 221 -19.17 18.67 3.57
C GLY A 221 -18.25 19.72 2.95
N LEU A 222 -18.83 20.76 2.38
CA LEU A 222 -18.13 21.93 1.82
C LEU A 222 -18.53 23.19 2.59
N GLY A 223 -17.55 23.93 3.09
CA GLY A 223 -17.78 25.20 3.78
C GLY A 223 -16.79 26.30 3.40
N ALA A 224 -17.28 27.53 3.33
CA ALA A 224 -16.52 28.72 2.94
C ALA A 224 -17.00 29.95 3.74
N GLY A 225 -16.63 29.97 5.02
CA GLY A 225 -16.72 31.10 5.96
C GLY A 225 -18.13 31.63 6.27
N MET A 226 -18.42 31.81 7.55
CA MET A 226 -19.71 32.32 8.05
C MET A 226 -19.52 33.65 8.81
N PRO A 227 -19.37 34.79 8.11
CA PRO A 227 -19.18 36.08 8.75
C PRO A 227 -20.38 36.46 9.63
N GLY A 228 -20.21 36.36 10.95
CA GLY A 228 -21.25 36.67 11.94
C GLY A 228 -22.06 35.46 12.43
N TYR A 229 -21.59 34.23 12.19
CA TYR A 229 -22.16 32.95 12.66
C TYR A 229 -22.95 33.01 13.98
N HIS A 230 -24.15 32.40 14.00
CA HIS A 230 -25.10 32.37 15.13
C HIS A 230 -25.50 33.74 15.74
N SER A 231 -25.24 34.85 15.05
CA SER A 231 -25.46 36.21 15.58
C SER A 231 -26.34 37.09 14.68
N LYS A 232 -26.70 38.26 15.20
CA LYS A 232 -27.38 39.33 14.44
C LYS A 232 -26.56 39.85 13.25
N ASP A 233 -25.25 39.60 13.25
CA ASP A 233 -24.29 40.11 12.29
C ASP A 233 -24.12 39.18 11.08
N ASP A 234 -24.72 37.98 11.06
CA ASP A 234 -24.81 37.14 9.86
C ASP A 234 -25.91 37.66 8.92
N THR A 235 -25.61 38.75 8.20
CA THR A 235 -26.55 39.47 7.34
C THR A 235 -26.27 39.23 5.85
N ALA A 236 -27.30 39.40 5.02
CA ALA A 236 -27.21 39.18 3.57
C ALA A 236 -26.15 40.05 2.89
N GLU A 237 -25.81 41.21 3.45
CA GLU A 237 -24.77 42.11 2.95
C GLU A 237 -23.36 41.52 3.07
N ARG A 238 -23.10 40.69 4.10
CA ARG A 238 -21.76 40.15 4.40
C ARG A 238 -21.40 38.92 3.58
N VAL A 239 -22.40 38.19 3.06
CA VAL A 239 -22.21 37.10 2.11
C VAL A 239 -21.62 37.64 0.81
N GLN A 240 -20.40 37.23 0.47
CA GLN A 240 -19.68 37.73 -0.70
C GLN A 240 -20.20 37.11 -2.00
N ALA A 241 -20.41 37.95 -3.02
CA ALA A 241 -20.89 37.51 -4.33
C ALA A 241 -19.90 36.54 -5.01
N GLU A 242 -18.62 36.80 -4.81
CA GLU A 242 -17.47 36.06 -5.32
C GLU A 242 -17.36 34.68 -4.67
N THR A 243 -17.66 34.57 -3.37
CA THR A 243 -17.66 33.28 -2.66
C THR A 243 -18.81 32.40 -3.14
N LEU A 244 -20.01 32.97 -3.34
CA LEU A 244 -21.15 32.26 -3.92
C LEU A 244 -20.84 31.74 -5.33
N THR A 245 -20.24 32.56 -6.21
CA THR A 245 -19.89 32.12 -7.57
C THR A 245 -18.74 31.11 -7.59
N ALA A 246 -17.75 31.25 -6.71
CA ALA A 246 -16.67 30.28 -6.55
C ALA A 246 -17.20 28.91 -6.09
N MET A 247 -18.03 28.87 -5.05
CA MET A 247 -18.64 27.63 -4.55
C MET A 247 -19.57 27.01 -5.60
N ALA A 248 -20.45 27.80 -6.24
CA ALA A 248 -21.35 27.28 -7.27
C ALA A 248 -20.58 26.77 -8.50
N GLY A 249 -19.52 27.46 -8.94
CA GLY A 249 -18.66 27.02 -10.04
C GLY A 249 -17.91 25.72 -9.71
N LEU A 250 -17.35 25.63 -8.50
CA LEU A 250 -16.71 24.42 -7.98
C LEU A 250 -17.68 23.23 -7.99
N VAL A 251 -18.88 23.39 -7.41
CA VAL A 251 -19.86 22.30 -7.31
C VAL A 251 -20.46 21.94 -8.68
N VAL A 252 -20.78 22.91 -9.54
CA VAL A 252 -21.18 22.63 -10.94
C VAL A 252 -20.12 21.79 -11.64
N ARG A 253 -18.85 22.14 -11.51
CA ARG A 253 -17.78 21.38 -12.15
C ARG A 253 -17.59 20.01 -11.52
N ALA A 254 -17.62 19.89 -10.20
CA ALA A 254 -17.49 18.61 -9.50
C ALA A 254 -18.63 17.64 -9.87
N VAL A 255 -19.89 18.11 -9.88
CA VAL A 255 -21.05 17.30 -10.31
C VAL A 255 -20.98 16.96 -11.80
N THR A 256 -20.51 17.89 -12.65
CA THR A 256 -20.26 17.60 -14.07
C THR A 256 -19.20 16.52 -14.24
N GLU A 257 -18.14 16.54 -13.43
CA GLU A 257 -17.06 15.55 -13.46
C GLU A 257 -17.56 14.18 -12.95
N LEU A 258 -18.28 14.13 -11.81
CA LEU A 258 -18.95 12.92 -11.30
C LEU A 258 -19.93 12.31 -12.31
N ALA A 259 -20.67 13.15 -13.03
CA ALA A 259 -21.53 12.70 -14.12
C ALA A 259 -20.70 12.15 -15.29
N SER A 260 -19.64 12.86 -15.69
CA SER A 260 -18.79 12.53 -16.85
C SER A 260 -17.95 11.27 -16.66
N GLN A 261 -17.54 10.98 -15.43
CA GLN A 261 -16.83 9.76 -15.04
C GLN A 261 -17.60 8.47 -15.40
N ASN A 262 -18.92 8.56 -15.60
CA ASN A 262 -19.76 7.45 -16.07
C ASN A 262 -20.38 7.67 -17.46
N THR A 263 -20.05 8.74 -18.22
CA THR A 263 -20.74 9.03 -19.50
C THR A 263 -19.84 9.10 -20.73
N HIS A 264 -18.54 8.93 -20.57
CA HIS A 264 -17.64 8.56 -21.68
C HIS A 264 -17.82 7.10 -22.15
N THR A 265 -18.93 6.48 -21.74
CA THR A 265 -19.20 5.06 -21.89
C THR A 265 -19.73 4.65 -23.27
N GLU A 266 -20.33 5.56 -24.03
CA GLU A 266 -21.04 5.23 -25.29
C GLU A 266 -20.46 5.84 -26.58
N LYS A 267 -19.46 6.72 -26.53
CA LYS A 267 -18.86 7.30 -27.76
C LYS A 267 -17.34 7.23 -27.91
N ASP A 268 -16.60 6.96 -26.84
CA ASP A 268 -15.16 6.67 -26.90
C ASP A 268 -14.82 5.42 -26.05
N GLY A 269 -15.47 4.28 -26.32
CA GLY A 269 -15.01 2.93 -25.93
C GLY A 269 -14.81 2.56 -24.44
N VAL A 270 -14.99 3.50 -23.49
CA VAL A 270 -14.60 3.30 -22.08
C VAL A 270 -15.70 2.64 -21.22
N GLY A 271 -16.94 2.56 -21.72
CA GLY A 271 -18.07 1.94 -21.01
C GLY A 271 -18.01 0.43 -21.00
N THR A 272 -17.66 -0.14 -22.15
CA THR A 272 -17.11 -1.47 -22.20
C THR A 272 -15.88 -1.56 -21.31
N MET A 273 -14.90 -0.63 -21.36
CA MET A 273 -13.68 -0.79 -20.55
C MET A 273 -13.87 -0.93 -19.04
N ASN A 274 -14.83 -0.30 -18.35
CA ASN A 274 -14.91 -0.46 -16.88
C ASN A 274 -15.59 -1.79 -16.46
N GLN A 275 -16.52 -2.33 -17.25
CA GLN A 275 -17.02 -3.69 -17.07
C GLN A 275 -16.01 -4.74 -17.58
N VAL A 276 -15.41 -4.51 -18.75
CA VAL A 276 -14.32 -5.33 -19.28
C VAL A 276 -13.11 -5.32 -18.34
N GLN A 277 -12.80 -4.24 -17.61
CA GLN A 277 -11.74 -4.21 -16.59
C GLN A 277 -12.17 -4.86 -15.26
N ALA A 278 -13.45 -5.17 -15.06
CA ALA A 278 -13.86 -6.11 -14.02
C ALA A 278 -13.77 -7.57 -14.51
N GLU A 279 -14.05 -7.82 -15.80
CA GLU A 279 -13.96 -9.13 -16.46
C GLU A 279 -12.53 -9.56 -16.81
N LEU A 280 -11.60 -8.61 -17.04
CA LEU A 280 -10.21 -8.87 -17.37
C LEU A 280 -9.47 -9.46 -16.17
N PRO A 281 -8.60 -10.45 -16.38
CA PRO A 281 -7.93 -11.13 -15.29
C PRO A 281 -6.93 -10.24 -14.55
N VAL A 282 -6.64 -10.60 -13.31
CA VAL A 282 -5.39 -10.24 -12.63
C VAL A 282 -4.27 -11.10 -13.22
N VAL A 283 -3.20 -10.49 -13.74
CA VAL A 283 -2.03 -11.25 -14.21
C VAL A 283 -1.01 -11.35 -13.10
N VAL A 284 -0.67 -12.59 -12.72
CA VAL A 284 0.39 -12.91 -11.77
C VAL A 284 1.63 -13.33 -12.55
N ILE A 285 2.77 -12.68 -12.32
CA ILE A 285 4.04 -12.97 -13.01
C ILE A 285 4.91 -13.84 -12.10
N GLY A 286 5.20 -15.05 -12.54
CA GLY A 286 5.98 -16.07 -11.82
C GLY A 286 5.09 -17.06 -11.05
N ALA A 287 5.36 -18.35 -11.23
CA ALA A 287 4.73 -19.47 -10.50
C ALA A 287 5.68 -20.04 -9.43
N GLY A 288 6.34 -19.15 -8.69
CA GLY A 288 7.03 -19.47 -7.43
C GLY A 288 6.05 -19.54 -6.24
N PRO A 289 6.54 -19.74 -5.00
CA PRO A 289 5.68 -19.88 -3.83
C PRO A 289 4.73 -18.71 -3.63
N VAL A 290 5.25 -17.48 -3.70
CA VAL A 290 4.44 -16.25 -3.53
C VAL A 290 3.44 -16.09 -4.67
N GLY A 291 3.81 -16.37 -5.91
CA GLY A 291 2.89 -16.28 -7.05
C GLY A 291 1.77 -17.31 -7.02
N LEU A 292 2.05 -18.53 -6.54
CA LEU A 292 1.01 -19.55 -6.33
C LEU A 292 0.15 -19.28 -5.09
N ALA A 293 0.69 -18.68 -4.03
CA ALA A 293 -0.11 -18.17 -2.92
C ALA A 293 -1.04 -17.04 -3.40
N THR A 294 -0.54 -16.06 -4.18
CA THR A 294 -1.37 -15.04 -4.84
C THR A 294 -2.50 -15.68 -5.66
N ALA A 295 -2.22 -16.73 -6.43
CA ALA A 295 -3.24 -17.47 -7.18
C ALA A 295 -4.27 -18.16 -6.25
N ALA A 296 -3.85 -18.70 -5.11
CA ALA A 296 -4.76 -19.27 -4.11
C ALA A 296 -5.70 -18.21 -3.50
N HIS A 297 -5.16 -17.07 -3.04
CA HIS A 297 -5.97 -15.95 -2.52
C HIS A 297 -6.94 -15.39 -3.58
N LEU A 298 -6.54 -15.33 -4.86
CA LEU A 298 -7.41 -14.90 -5.96
C LEU A 298 -8.53 -15.92 -6.22
N ALA A 299 -8.22 -17.22 -6.16
CA ALA A 299 -9.18 -18.30 -6.31
C ALA A 299 -10.22 -18.35 -5.17
N GLU A 300 -9.79 -18.17 -3.91
CA GLU A 300 -10.70 -18.12 -2.75
C GLU A 300 -11.71 -16.97 -2.85
N ARG A 301 -11.29 -15.82 -3.36
CA ARG A 301 -12.15 -14.64 -3.59
C ARG A 301 -12.91 -14.67 -4.93
N GLY A 302 -12.70 -15.69 -5.76
CA GLY A 302 -13.37 -15.83 -7.07
C GLY A 302 -12.98 -14.77 -8.10
N ILE A 303 -11.82 -14.12 -7.94
CA ILE A 303 -11.33 -13.07 -8.84
C ILE A 303 -10.68 -13.74 -10.07
N PRO A 304 -11.08 -13.44 -11.31
CA PRO A 304 -10.45 -14.02 -12.50
C PRO A 304 -8.95 -13.70 -12.57
N PHE A 305 -8.11 -14.70 -12.84
CA PHE A 305 -6.66 -14.53 -12.90
C PHE A 305 -5.97 -15.37 -13.99
N GLN A 306 -4.70 -15.06 -14.24
CA GLN A 306 -3.80 -15.86 -15.08
C GLN A 306 -2.38 -15.78 -14.52
N VAL A 307 -1.72 -16.93 -14.35
CA VAL A 307 -0.33 -17.00 -13.87
C VAL A 307 0.60 -17.24 -15.06
N LEU A 308 1.60 -16.39 -15.25
CA LEU A 308 2.57 -16.47 -16.34
C LEU A 308 3.95 -16.84 -15.81
N GLU A 309 4.45 -18.02 -16.15
CA GLU A 309 5.76 -18.52 -15.74
C GLU A 309 6.68 -18.65 -16.96
N ALA A 310 7.89 -18.09 -16.85
CA ALA A 310 8.88 -18.11 -17.93
C ALA A 310 9.58 -19.48 -18.06
N GLY A 311 9.68 -20.24 -16.98
CA GLY A 311 10.15 -21.62 -16.96
C GLY A 311 9.13 -22.63 -17.48
N ASP A 312 9.57 -23.87 -17.64
CA ASP A 312 8.76 -24.99 -18.15
C ASP A 312 8.02 -25.79 -17.06
N ALA A 313 8.18 -25.40 -15.80
CA ALA A 313 7.51 -26.00 -14.64
C ALA A 313 7.29 -24.94 -13.55
N VAL A 314 6.31 -25.17 -12.66
CA VAL A 314 6.16 -24.36 -11.45
C VAL A 314 7.37 -24.50 -10.53
N GLY A 315 7.68 -23.44 -9.80
CA GLY A 315 8.88 -23.37 -8.94
C GLY A 315 10.21 -23.41 -9.70
N ALA A 316 10.25 -23.07 -11.00
CA ALA A 316 11.43 -23.22 -11.88
C ALA A 316 12.74 -22.69 -11.28
N ALA A 317 12.71 -21.53 -10.61
CA ALA A 317 13.88 -20.99 -9.91
C ALA A 317 14.34 -21.86 -8.73
N ILE A 318 13.40 -22.36 -7.92
CA ILE A 318 13.67 -23.23 -6.76
C ILE A 318 14.27 -24.56 -7.20
N ARG A 319 13.79 -25.11 -8.32
CA ARG A 319 14.31 -26.37 -8.88
C ARG A 319 15.81 -26.32 -9.19
N GLN A 320 16.37 -25.14 -9.51
CA GLN A 320 17.81 -24.98 -9.76
C GLN A 320 18.65 -25.17 -8.49
N TRP A 321 18.10 -24.87 -7.31
CA TRP A 321 18.71 -25.08 -6.01
C TRP A 321 17.95 -26.11 -5.16
N GLY A 322 17.25 -27.05 -5.80
CA GLY A 322 16.36 -28.00 -5.11
C GLY A 322 17.03 -28.85 -4.03
N HIS A 323 18.34 -29.08 -4.14
CA HIS A 323 19.16 -29.79 -3.14
C HIS A 323 19.39 -29.00 -1.83
N VAL A 324 19.13 -27.68 -1.82
CA VAL A 324 19.41 -26.81 -0.67
C VAL A 324 18.27 -26.88 0.34
N ARG A 325 18.61 -27.10 1.62
CA ARG A 325 17.65 -27.05 2.73
C ARG A 325 17.36 -25.60 3.13
N LEU A 326 16.07 -25.27 3.27
CA LEU A 326 15.60 -24.02 3.84
C LEU A 326 15.95 -23.94 5.33
N PHE A 327 16.07 -22.72 5.83
CA PHE A 327 16.23 -22.44 7.26
C PHE A 327 14.88 -22.25 7.96
N SER A 328 13.78 -22.14 7.21
CA SER A 328 12.42 -22.09 7.74
C SER A 328 11.86 -23.51 7.88
N PRO A 329 11.12 -23.82 8.96
CA PRO A 329 10.29 -25.01 9.04
C PRO A 329 8.96 -24.84 8.28
N TRP A 330 8.37 -25.95 7.83
CA TRP A 330 7.18 -26.03 6.97
C TRP A 330 6.01 -25.15 7.40
N ARG A 331 5.81 -24.93 8.72
CA ARG A 331 4.75 -24.06 9.24
C ARG A 331 4.79 -22.61 8.76
N TYR A 332 5.94 -22.11 8.31
CA TYR A 332 6.10 -20.76 7.72
C TYR A 332 6.27 -20.77 6.19
N ASP A 333 6.41 -21.96 5.59
CA ASP A 333 6.64 -22.14 4.16
C ASP A 333 5.38 -22.57 3.38
N ILE A 334 4.25 -22.80 4.08
CA ILE A 334 2.93 -23.09 3.51
C ILE A 334 1.97 -21.92 3.79
N ASP A 335 1.35 -21.37 2.74
CA ASP A 335 0.32 -20.33 2.85
C ASP A 335 -1.04 -20.91 3.32
N ALA A 336 -1.84 -20.09 3.99
CA ALA A 336 -3.12 -20.51 4.56
C ALA A 336 -4.20 -20.78 3.49
N ALA A 337 -4.33 -19.93 2.46
CA ALA A 337 -5.27 -20.13 1.36
C ALA A 337 -4.85 -21.32 0.50
N ALA A 338 -3.54 -21.44 0.23
CA ALA A 338 -2.97 -22.60 -0.44
C ALA A 338 -3.27 -23.92 0.30
N ARG A 339 -3.17 -23.93 1.63
CA ARG A 339 -3.55 -25.09 2.46
C ARG A 339 -5.04 -25.41 2.33
N ALA A 340 -5.91 -24.41 2.41
CA ALA A 340 -7.36 -24.58 2.29
C ALA A 340 -7.81 -25.15 0.93
N LEU A 341 -7.08 -24.83 -0.16
CA LEU A 341 -7.30 -25.46 -1.47
C LEU A 341 -6.73 -26.88 -1.56
N LEU A 342 -5.68 -27.20 -0.80
CA LEU A 342 -5.01 -28.50 -0.81
C LEU A 342 -5.74 -29.57 0.02
N GLU A 343 -6.16 -29.26 1.24
CA GLU A 343 -6.78 -30.23 2.16
C GLU A 343 -7.95 -31.03 1.54
N PRO A 344 -8.90 -30.42 0.78
CA PRO A 344 -9.98 -31.16 0.12
C PRO A 344 -9.53 -32.17 -0.95
N THR A 345 -8.29 -32.07 -1.44
CA THR A 345 -7.75 -33.01 -2.45
C THR A 345 -7.23 -34.32 -1.83
N GLY A 346 -7.21 -34.42 -0.50
CA GLY A 346 -6.54 -35.52 0.23
C GLY A 346 -5.04 -35.32 0.39
N TRP A 347 -4.53 -34.12 0.09
CA TRP A 347 -3.16 -33.73 0.39
C TRP A 347 -2.88 -33.81 1.90
N THR A 348 -1.74 -34.39 2.27
CA THR A 348 -1.30 -34.51 3.67
C THR A 348 -0.20 -33.49 3.91
N ALA A 349 -0.41 -32.59 4.87
CA ALA A 349 0.60 -31.60 5.26
C ALA A 349 1.86 -32.31 5.82
N PRO A 350 3.07 -31.88 5.41
CA PRO A 350 4.31 -32.28 6.06
C PRO A 350 4.37 -31.88 7.54
N ASP A 351 5.33 -32.45 8.28
CA ASP A 351 5.62 -32.05 9.66
C ASP A 351 5.99 -30.57 9.74
N GLY A 352 5.18 -29.79 10.47
CA GLY A 352 5.27 -28.34 10.56
C GLY A 352 6.58 -27.83 11.20
N ASP A 353 7.30 -28.68 11.94
CA ASP A 353 8.56 -28.32 12.60
C ASP A 353 9.81 -28.73 11.79
N ALA A 354 9.65 -29.52 10.73
CA ALA A 354 10.75 -29.90 9.84
C ALA A 354 11.02 -28.83 8.76
N SER A 355 12.28 -28.59 8.43
CA SER A 355 12.69 -27.62 7.40
C SER A 355 12.93 -28.29 6.04
N PRO A 356 12.16 -27.98 4.97
CA PRO A 356 12.26 -28.66 3.68
C PRO A 356 13.52 -28.31 2.89
N THR A 357 13.88 -29.17 1.94
CA THR A 357 14.70 -28.80 0.78
C THR A 357 13.88 -28.08 -0.27
N GLY A 358 14.53 -27.34 -1.17
CA GLY A 358 13.86 -26.72 -2.32
C GLY A 358 13.10 -27.75 -3.17
N ALA A 359 13.62 -28.96 -3.31
CA ALA A 359 12.95 -30.06 -4.01
C ALA A 359 11.68 -30.49 -3.27
N GLU A 360 11.76 -30.74 -1.96
CA GLU A 360 10.60 -31.09 -1.11
C GLU A 360 9.54 -29.98 -1.14
N LEU A 361 9.94 -28.70 -1.07
CA LEU A 361 9.03 -27.55 -1.17
C LEU A 361 8.27 -27.54 -2.50
N VAL A 362 8.94 -27.81 -3.63
CA VAL A 362 8.25 -27.82 -4.93
C VAL A 362 7.42 -29.09 -5.12
N GLU A 363 7.91 -30.26 -4.72
CA GLU A 363 7.27 -31.55 -5.00
C GLU A 363 6.13 -31.89 -4.03
N GLN A 364 6.27 -31.55 -2.76
CA GLN A 364 5.27 -31.85 -1.73
C GLN A 364 4.24 -30.73 -1.56
N TYR A 365 4.50 -29.50 -2.03
CA TYR A 365 3.59 -28.36 -1.85
C TYR A 365 3.24 -27.62 -3.16
N LEU A 366 4.21 -27.04 -3.88
CA LEU A 366 3.89 -26.19 -5.04
C LEU A 366 3.28 -26.94 -6.24
N VAL A 367 3.75 -28.15 -6.54
CA VAL A 367 3.21 -28.99 -7.63
C VAL A 367 1.78 -29.46 -7.30
N PRO A 368 1.50 -30.02 -6.10
CA PRO A 368 0.13 -30.29 -5.68
C PRO A 368 -0.79 -29.07 -5.76
N LEU A 369 -0.33 -27.90 -5.29
CA LEU A 369 -1.12 -26.65 -5.30
C LEU A 369 -1.45 -26.22 -6.74
N ALA A 370 -0.45 -26.21 -7.62
CA ALA A 370 -0.62 -25.90 -9.04
C ALA A 370 -1.50 -26.91 -9.80
N ALA A 371 -1.68 -28.12 -9.28
CA ALA A 371 -2.55 -29.15 -9.84
C ALA A 371 -4.01 -29.09 -9.32
N THR A 372 -4.32 -28.21 -8.36
CA THR A 372 -5.71 -28.00 -7.89
C THR A 372 -6.60 -27.50 -9.05
N PRO A 373 -7.85 -27.97 -9.16
CA PRO A 373 -8.76 -27.53 -10.23
C PRO A 373 -8.90 -26.00 -10.34
N GLN A 374 -8.85 -25.30 -9.21
CA GLN A 374 -9.00 -23.85 -9.08
C GLN A 374 -7.81 -23.05 -9.63
N ILE A 375 -6.64 -23.68 -9.83
CA ILE A 375 -5.39 -23.00 -10.25
C ILE A 375 -4.88 -23.56 -11.58
N ALA A 376 -5.02 -24.87 -11.82
CA ALA A 376 -4.35 -25.57 -12.92
C ALA A 376 -4.67 -25.00 -14.32
N GLU A 377 -5.90 -24.56 -14.58
CA GLU A 377 -6.28 -24.02 -15.90
C GLU A 377 -5.75 -22.59 -16.18
N HIS A 378 -5.39 -21.87 -15.11
CA HIS A 378 -4.93 -20.48 -15.12
C HIS A 378 -3.41 -20.33 -15.30
N ILE A 379 -2.63 -21.40 -15.12
CA ILE A 379 -1.17 -21.37 -15.28
C ILE A 379 -0.78 -21.51 -16.76
N ARG A 380 0.11 -20.63 -17.22
CA ARG A 380 0.82 -20.75 -18.50
C ARG A 380 2.33 -20.80 -18.27
N LEU A 381 2.92 -21.95 -18.58
CA LEU A 381 4.36 -22.22 -18.53
C LEU A 381 5.02 -21.82 -19.87
N ARG A 382 6.33 -21.53 -19.88
CA ARG A 382 7.09 -20.99 -21.03
C ARG A 382 6.57 -19.65 -21.56
N HIS A 383 5.87 -18.88 -20.73
CA HIS A 383 5.30 -17.57 -21.04
C HIS A 383 6.11 -16.47 -20.33
N ARG A 384 7.11 -15.92 -21.03
CA ARG A 384 7.97 -14.86 -20.48
C ARG A 384 7.34 -13.49 -20.69
N VAL A 385 6.99 -12.79 -19.62
CA VAL A 385 6.66 -11.36 -19.72
C VAL A 385 7.91 -10.57 -20.10
N THR A 386 7.81 -9.72 -21.13
CA THR A 386 8.93 -8.90 -21.64
C THR A 386 8.68 -7.40 -21.56
N ALA A 387 7.42 -6.95 -21.46
CA ALA A 387 7.07 -5.56 -21.19
C ALA A 387 5.66 -5.44 -20.58
N ILE A 388 5.45 -4.39 -19.79
CA ILE A 388 4.16 -4.04 -19.18
C ILE A 388 3.93 -2.54 -19.40
N SER A 389 2.74 -2.18 -19.89
CA SER A 389 2.33 -0.79 -20.13
C SER A 389 0.82 -0.64 -19.94
N ARG A 390 0.24 0.50 -20.30
CA ARG A 390 -1.20 0.77 -20.31
C ARG A 390 -1.72 0.80 -21.75
N VAL A 391 -2.89 0.23 -22.01
CA VAL A 391 -3.50 0.18 -23.35
C VAL A 391 -3.70 1.62 -23.87
N GLY A 392 -3.00 1.97 -24.95
CA GLY A 392 -3.12 3.27 -25.62
C GLY A 392 -2.55 4.49 -24.88
N VAL A 393 -1.78 4.28 -23.79
CA VAL A 393 -1.27 5.36 -22.92
C VAL A 393 0.20 5.11 -22.55
N ASP A 394 1.12 5.90 -23.11
CA ASP A 394 2.53 5.93 -22.71
C ASP A 394 2.74 6.45 -21.27
N ARG A 395 3.94 6.27 -20.71
CA ARG A 395 4.29 6.71 -19.36
C ARG A 395 4.07 8.20 -19.09
N VAL A 396 4.16 9.08 -20.09
CA VAL A 396 4.10 10.54 -19.93
C VAL A 396 2.65 11.02 -19.81
N ARG A 397 1.72 10.42 -20.55
CA ARG A 397 0.30 10.80 -20.54
C ARG A 397 -0.38 10.41 -19.22
N SER A 398 -0.92 11.41 -18.50
CA SER A 398 -1.62 11.22 -17.22
C SER A 398 -3.15 11.08 -17.34
N ARG A 399 -3.79 11.66 -18.37
CA ARG A 399 -5.27 11.68 -18.45
C ARG A 399 -5.83 10.27 -18.64
N SER A 400 -6.60 9.81 -17.64
CA SER A 400 -7.31 8.52 -17.62
C SER A 400 -6.38 7.30 -17.68
N ARG A 401 -5.15 7.42 -17.19
CA ARG A 401 -4.15 6.33 -17.16
C ARG A 401 -4.59 5.24 -16.19
N GLU A 402 -5.09 5.67 -15.04
CA GLU A 402 -5.59 4.88 -13.93
C GLU A 402 -6.74 3.93 -14.32
N PHE A 403 -7.53 4.30 -15.34
CA PHE A 403 -8.64 3.51 -15.89
C PHE A 403 -8.27 2.73 -17.17
N ALA A 404 -7.03 2.84 -17.66
CA ALA A 404 -6.60 2.03 -18.80
C ALA A 404 -6.18 0.63 -18.30
N PRO A 405 -6.65 -0.46 -18.93
CA PRO A 405 -6.12 -1.79 -18.63
C PRO A 405 -4.61 -1.87 -18.85
N PHE A 406 -3.94 -2.79 -18.15
CA PHE A 406 -2.56 -3.12 -18.46
C PHE A 406 -2.50 -3.87 -19.80
N LEU A 407 -1.48 -3.58 -20.59
CA LEU A 407 -1.01 -4.42 -21.68
C LEU A 407 0.24 -5.14 -21.17
N VAL A 408 0.15 -6.47 -21.07
CA VAL A 408 1.25 -7.36 -20.67
C VAL A 408 1.74 -8.09 -21.92
N ARG A 409 2.94 -7.77 -22.37
CA ARG A 409 3.58 -8.39 -23.53
C ARG A 409 4.29 -9.66 -23.10
N VAL A 410 3.97 -10.76 -23.77
CA VAL A 410 4.44 -12.11 -23.46
C VAL A 410 5.14 -12.71 -24.67
N GLU A 411 6.33 -13.26 -24.46
CA GLU A 411 7.03 -14.10 -25.43
C GLU A 411 6.81 -15.57 -25.08
N THR A 412 6.40 -16.37 -26.06
CA THR A 412 6.20 -17.82 -25.94
C THR A 412 6.76 -18.48 -27.20
N GLU A 413 7.76 -19.36 -27.04
CA GLU A 413 8.41 -20.07 -28.15
C GLU A 413 8.88 -19.16 -29.32
N GLY A 414 9.34 -17.94 -28.98
CA GLY A 414 9.79 -16.92 -29.94
C GLY A 414 8.66 -16.13 -30.63
N VAL A 415 7.39 -16.36 -30.24
CA VAL A 415 6.23 -15.58 -30.69
C VAL A 415 5.84 -14.59 -29.60
N THR A 416 5.72 -13.32 -29.97
CA THR A 416 5.27 -12.25 -29.06
C THR A 416 3.76 -12.04 -29.18
N THR A 417 3.06 -12.05 -28.06
CA THR A 417 1.63 -11.75 -27.93
C THR A 417 1.39 -10.71 -26.85
N ASP A 418 0.25 -10.01 -26.92
CA ASP A 418 -0.17 -9.02 -25.92
C ASP A 418 -1.42 -9.53 -25.20
N LEU A 419 -1.38 -9.54 -23.86
CA LEU A 419 -2.51 -9.84 -22.99
C LEU A 419 -3.00 -8.55 -22.32
N HIS A 420 -4.29 -8.49 -21.98
CA HIS A 420 -4.85 -7.39 -21.19
C HIS A 420 -5.18 -7.85 -19.77
N ALA A 421 -4.96 -6.97 -18.79
CA ALA A 421 -5.17 -7.28 -17.38
C ALA A 421 -5.76 -6.09 -16.61
N ARG A 422 -6.59 -6.37 -15.59
CA ARG A 422 -7.14 -5.32 -14.70
C ARG A 422 -6.14 -4.83 -13.65
N ALA A 423 -5.29 -5.76 -13.22
CA ALA A 423 -4.21 -5.59 -12.27
C ALA A 423 -3.05 -6.51 -12.64
N VAL A 424 -1.83 -6.18 -12.21
CA VAL A 424 -0.64 -7.02 -12.38
C VAL A 424 0.07 -7.17 -11.04
N ILE A 425 0.31 -8.42 -10.64
CA ILE A 425 1.07 -8.77 -9.44
C ILE A 425 2.37 -9.43 -9.89
N ASP A 426 3.49 -8.75 -9.68
CA ASP A 426 4.81 -9.18 -10.10
C ASP A 426 5.52 -9.94 -8.97
N ALA A 427 5.39 -11.26 -9.01
CA ALA A 427 6.01 -12.21 -8.10
C ALA A 427 7.27 -12.87 -8.71
N SER A 428 7.89 -12.27 -9.74
CA SER A 428 8.97 -12.90 -10.51
C SER A 428 10.27 -13.16 -9.70
N GLY A 429 10.35 -12.62 -8.49
CA GLY A 429 11.54 -12.68 -7.64
C GLY A 429 12.77 -11.99 -8.27
N THR A 430 13.95 -12.38 -7.78
CA THR A 430 15.26 -11.80 -8.15
C THR A 430 16.25 -12.83 -8.69
N TRP A 431 15.92 -14.13 -8.65
CA TRP A 431 16.85 -15.23 -8.98
C TRP A 431 17.40 -15.17 -10.40
N GLY A 432 16.57 -14.74 -11.37
CA GLY A 432 17.00 -14.59 -12.78
C GLY A 432 17.97 -13.44 -13.03
N THR A 433 18.26 -12.61 -12.03
CA THR A 433 19.07 -11.39 -12.16
C THR A 433 20.13 -11.32 -11.04
N PRO A 434 21.17 -12.17 -11.11
CA PRO A 434 22.29 -12.14 -10.17
C PRO A 434 23.06 -10.80 -10.22
N ASN A 435 23.77 -10.52 -9.13
CA ASN A 435 24.76 -9.46 -9.08
C ASN A 435 26.06 -9.90 -9.77
N VAL A 436 26.70 -8.93 -10.42
CA VAL A 436 28.01 -9.07 -11.06
C VAL A 436 29.12 -9.39 -10.06
N LEU A 437 30.22 -9.98 -10.56
CA LEU A 437 31.44 -10.23 -9.76
C LEU A 437 32.22 -8.93 -9.49
N GLY A 438 32.23 -8.00 -10.45
CA GLY A 438 33.00 -6.78 -10.39
C GLY A 438 32.68 -5.89 -9.17
N ALA A 439 33.74 -5.39 -8.53
CA ALA A 439 33.67 -4.79 -7.19
C ALA A 439 32.80 -3.52 -7.08
N SER A 440 32.69 -2.76 -8.17
CA SER A 440 31.99 -1.46 -8.22
C SER A 440 30.50 -1.58 -8.59
N GLY A 441 29.91 -2.79 -8.55
CA GLY A 441 28.53 -3.02 -9.01
C GLY A 441 28.38 -3.03 -10.54
N LEU A 442 29.50 -3.02 -11.26
CA LEU A 442 29.62 -3.18 -12.71
C LEU A 442 30.30 -4.52 -13.01
N PRO A 443 30.05 -5.16 -14.16
CA PRO A 443 30.82 -6.33 -14.58
C PRO A 443 32.32 -6.06 -14.56
N ALA A 444 33.12 -7.02 -14.11
CA ALA A 444 34.56 -7.01 -14.29
C ALA A 444 34.90 -7.07 -15.79
N HIS A 445 36.03 -6.50 -16.19
CA HIS A 445 36.50 -6.60 -17.58
C HIS A 445 36.73 -8.07 -17.94
N GLY A 446 36.07 -8.59 -18.97
CA GLY A 446 36.13 -10.01 -19.35
C GLY A 446 35.12 -10.93 -18.64
N GLU A 447 34.22 -10.41 -17.79
CA GLU A 447 33.22 -11.22 -17.06
C GLU A 447 32.22 -11.90 -18.00
N ALA A 448 31.81 -11.22 -19.09
CA ALA A 448 30.89 -11.79 -20.08
C ALA A 448 31.56 -12.89 -20.92
N GLU A 449 32.81 -12.68 -21.30
CA GLU A 449 33.65 -13.64 -22.03
C GLU A 449 34.00 -14.87 -21.18
N ALA A 450 34.08 -14.70 -19.85
CA ALA A 450 34.31 -15.76 -18.89
C ALA A 450 33.03 -16.46 -18.39
N ALA A 451 31.85 -16.12 -18.89
CA ALA A 451 30.57 -16.63 -18.38
C ALA A 451 30.48 -18.17 -18.31
N ALA A 452 31.11 -18.89 -19.24
CA ALA A 452 31.16 -20.36 -19.23
C ALA A 452 31.91 -20.96 -18.02
N PHE A 453 32.70 -20.16 -17.30
CA PHE A 453 33.50 -20.53 -16.12
C PHE A 453 32.91 -20.01 -14.80
N ILE A 454 31.84 -19.22 -14.87
CA ILE A 454 31.20 -18.57 -13.73
C ILE A 454 29.83 -19.22 -13.52
N ASP A 455 29.67 -19.91 -12.40
CA ASP A 455 28.34 -20.29 -11.90
C ASP A 455 27.86 -19.24 -10.88
N HIS A 456 26.55 -19.08 -10.75
CA HIS A 456 25.97 -18.26 -9.69
C HIS A 456 25.78 -19.10 -8.40
N ALA A 457 25.26 -18.46 -7.35
CA ALA A 457 25.13 -19.06 -6.03
C ALA A 457 24.47 -20.45 -6.01
N LEU A 458 24.96 -21.34 -5.15
CA LEU A 458 24.40 -22.66 -4.84
C LEU A 458 24.41 -23.70 -6.00
N PRO A 459 25.55 -23.96 -6.66
CA PRO A 459 25.67 -25.08 -7.59
C PRO A 459 25.61 -26.44 -6.87
N ASP A 460 24.93 -27.44 -7.46
CA ASP A 460 24.85 -28.81 -6.93
C ASP A 460 26.12 -29.61 -7.23
N VAL A 461 27.20 -29.29 -6.51
CA VAL A 461 28.55 -29.87 -6.74
C VAL A 461 28.71 -31.30 -6.23
N LEU A 462 27.73 -31.85 -5.50
CA LEU A 462 27.70 -33.27 -5.14
C LEU A 462 26.84 -34.09 -6.11
N GLY A 463 25.80 -33.48 -6.67
CA GLY A 463 24.93 -34.02 -7.72
C GLY A 463 25.38 -33.64 -9.15
N PRO A 464 24.49 -33.11 -10.02
CA PRO A 464 24.77 -32.95 -11.45
C PRO A 464 25.98 -32.09 -11.81
N ALA A 465 26.33 -31.08 -11.00
CA ALA A 465 27.46 -30.20 -11.31
C ALA A 465 28.83 -30.82 -10.94
N ARG A 466 28.87 -31.96 -10.22
CA ARG A 466 30.10 -32.59 -9.71
C ARG A 466 31.24 -32.65 -10.73
N ALA A 467 30.96 -33.05 -11.97
CA ALA A 467 31.97 -33.20 -13.02
C ALA A 467 32.69 -31.89 -13.40
N ALA A 468 32.10 -30.72 -13.14
CA ALA A 468 32.74 -29.41 -13.38
C ALA A 468 33.63 -28.94 -12.22
N TYR A 469 33.53 -29.56 -11.04
CA TYR A 469 34.16 -29.12 -9.79
C TYR A 469 35.12 -30.16 -9.18
N ALA A 470 34.88 -31.45 -9.40
CA ALA A 470 35.68 -32.55 -8.88
C ALA A 470 37.12 -32.49 -9.42
N GLY A 471 38.11 -32.45 -8.52
CA GLY A 471 39.53 -32.34 -8.87
C GLY A 471 39.95 -30.98 -9.41
N LYS A 472 39.10 -29.94 -9.26
CA LYS A 472 39.30 -28.58 -9.79
C LYS A 472 39.55 -27.55 -8.70
N HIS A 473 40.15 -26.42 -9.08
CA HIS A 473 40.27 -25.25 -8.21
C HIS A 473 39.07 -24.32 -8.42
N THR A 474 38.31 -24.07 -7.36
CA THR A 474 37.14 -23.19 -7.36
C THR A 474 37.39 -21.93 -6.53
N LEU A 475 37.07 -20.76 -7.09
CA LEU A 475 37.00 -19.49 -6.37
C LEU A 475 35.55 -19.17 -6.00
N VAL A 476 35.21 -19.15 -4.71
CA VAL A 476 33.90 -18.64 -4.24
C VAL A 476 34.04 -17.16 -3.92
N VAL A 477 33.24 -16.30 -4.54
CA VAL A 477 33.27 -14.84 -4.34
C VAL A 477 31.98 -14.39 -3.66
N GLY A 478 32.06 -13.90 -2.42
CA GLY A 478 30.90 -13.46 -1.65
C GLY A 478 31.03 -13.75 -0.16
N ALA A 479 30.20 -13.10 0.67
CA ALA A 479 30.32 -13.15 2.14
C ALA A 479 29.01 -13.48 2.88
N GLY A 480 27.92 -13.76 2.16
CA GLY A 480 26.62 -14.14 2.73
C GLY A 480 26.42 -15.66 2.85
N HIS A 481 25.27 -16.08 3.38
CA HIS A 481 24.93 -17.50 3.61
C HIS A 481 25.09 -18.40 2.38
N SER A 482 24.76 -17.90 1.17
CA SER A 482 24.94 -18.67 -0.06
C SER A 482 26.41 -19.01 -0.37
N ALA A 483 27.34 -18.13 0.02
CA ALA A 483 28.77 -18.42 -0.06
C ALA A 483 29.18 -19.48 0.98
N ALA A 484 28.73 -19.32 2.23
CA ALA A 484 29.00 -20.29 3.30
C ALA A 484 28.49 -21.70 2.96
N ASN A 485 27.25 -21.85 2.49
CA ASN A 485 26.72 -23.14 2.05
C ASN A 485 27.53 -23.73 0.89
N THR A 486 27.86 -22.93 -0.13
CA THR A 486 28.68 -23.41 -1.25
C THR A 486 30.06 -23.90 -0.80
N LEU A 487 30.70 -23.18 0.13
CA LEU A 487 32.01 -23.56 0.69
C LEU A 487 31.96 -24.87 1.47
N LEU A 488 30.89 -25.12 2.24
CA LEU A 488 30.70 -26.38 2.97
C LEU A 488 30.53 -27.55 2.01
N VAL A 489 29.64 -27.43 1.01
CA VAL A 489 29.37 -28.52 0.05
C VAL A 489 30.58 -28.78 -0.87
N LEU A 490 31.37 -27.75 -1.19
CA LEU A 490 32.67 -27.93 -1.87
C LEU A 490 33.71 -28.62 -0.98
N ALA A 491 33.70 -28.38 0.34
CA ALA A 491 34.61 -29.05 1.27
C ALA A 491 34.26 -30.53 1.43
N ASP A 492 32.96 -30.88 1.43
CA ASP A 492 32.46 -32.26 1.39
C ASP A 492 32.85 -32.95 0.07
N LEU A 493 32.82 -32.23 -1.07
CA LEU A 493 33.33 -32.74 -2.35
C LEU A 493 34.85 -32.98 -2.30
N ALA A 494 35.62 -32.10 -1.65
CA ALA A 494 37.07 -32.22 -1.55
C ALA A 494 37.54 -33.37 -0.63
N GLU A 495 36.69 -33.85 0.28
CA GLU A 495 36.92 -35.12 1.01
C GLU A 495 36.75 -36.34 0.11
N GLN A 496 35.81 -36.27 -0.84
CA GLN A 496 35.49 -37.38 -1.74
C GLN A 496 36.39 -37.43 -2.98
N GLU A 497 36.90 -36.29 -3.45
CA GLU A 497 37.76 -36.18 -4.63
C GLU A 497 39.07 -35.41 -4.31
N PRO A 498 40.15 -36.13 -3.97
CA PRO A 498 41.46 -35.54 -3.71
C PRO A 498 41.98 -34.72 -4.90
N GLY A 499 42.42 -33.49 -4.64
CA GLY A 499 42.88 -32.55 -5.66
C GLY A 499 41.89 -31.42 -5.95
N THR A 500 40.64 -31.54 -5.48
CA THR A 500 39.70 -30.40 -5.41
C THR A 500 40.29 -29.31 -4.48
N ARG A 501 40.37 -28.07 -4.95
CA ARG A 501 40.92 -26.93 -4.18
C ARG A 501 39.89 -25.80 -4.09
N ILE A 502 39.86 -25.11 -2.95
CA ILE A 502 38.87 -24.08 -2.66
C ILE A 502 39.58 -22.82 -2.19
N SER A 503 39.34 -21.70 -2.87
CA SER A 503 39.69 -20.36 -2.38
C SER A 503 38.41 -19.55 -2.20
N TRP A 504 38.36 -18.76 -1.12
CA TRP A 504 37.22 -17.92 -0.76
C TRP A 504 37.64 -16.45 -0.79
N ALA A 505 37.05 -15.65 -1.67
CA ALA A 505 37.34 -14.24 -1.82
C ALA A 505 36.26 -13.35 -1.19
N ILE A 506 36.69 -12.44 -0.32
CA ILE A 506 35.83 -11.43 0.31
C ILE A 506 36.40 -10.02 0.17
N ARG A 507 35.51 -9.02 0.03
CA ARG A 507 35.89 -7.60 -0.09
C ARG A 507 36.41 -7.01 1.22
N THR A 508 35.98 -7.55 2.37
CA THR A 508 36.36 -7.08 3.70
C THR A 508 37.77 -7.53 4.09
N GLY A 509 38.36 -6.86 5.09
CA GLY A 509 39.63 -7.28 5.69
C GLY A 509 39.52 -8.47 6.64
N SER A 510 38.30 -8.93 6.95
CA SER A 510 38.02 -10.05 7.85
C SER A 510 36.70 -10.72 7.48
N ALA A 511 36.65 -12.03 7.71
CA ALA A 511 35.48 -12.89 7.58
C ALA A 511 34.60 -12.92 8.85
N ALA A 512 34.95 -12.19 9.92
CA ALA A 512 34.27 -12.29 11.22
C ALA A 512 32.74 -12.15 11.16
N ARG A 513 32.19 -11.26 10.32
CA ARG A 513 30.73 -11.12 10.14
C ARG A 513 30.08 -12.33 9.45
N SER A 514 30.81 -13.04 8.60
CA SER A 514 30.34 -14.26 7.91
C SER A 514 30.43 -15.51 8.78
N TYR A 515 31.17 -15.47 9.89
CA TYR A 515 31.25 -16.55 10.87
C TYR A 515 30.13 -16.51 11.93
N GLY A 516 29.35 -15.42 11.98
CA GLY A 516 28.27 -15.26 12.96
C GLY A 516 28.75 -15.13 14.40
N GLY A 517 27.82 -15.20 15.34
CA GLY A 517 28.08 -15.14 16.79
C GLY A 517 28.61 -16.44 17.42
N GLY A 518 28.76 -17.52 16.64
CA GLY A 518 28.97 -18.86 17.19
C GLY A 518 27.79 -19.31 18.05
N GLU A 519 28.05 -19.79 19.27
CA GLU A 519 27.01 -20.12 20.26
C GLU A 519 26.23 -18.88 20.75
N ALA A 520 26.78 -17.67 20.59
CA ALA A 520 26.11 -16.41 20.94
C ALA A 520 25.35 -15.79 19.75
N ASP A 521 25.14 -16.53 18.66
CA ASP A 521 24.32 -16.08 17.54
C ASP A 521 22.82 -16.24 17.87
N ALA A 522 22.03 -15.19 17.64
CA ALA A 522 20.57 -15.18 17.86
C ALA A 522 19.81 -16.26 17.06
N LEU A 523 20.45 -16.86 16.05
CA LEU A 523 19.94 -17.98 15.27
C LEU A 523 20.97 -19.13 15.32
N PRO A 524 20.77 -20.18 16.14
CA PRO A 524 21.77 -21.24 16.35
C PRO A 524 22.26 -21.91 15.05
N ALA A 525 21.34 -22.09 14.10
CA ALA A 525 21.61 -22.56 12.74
C ALA A 525 22.69 -21.74 12.00
N ARG A 526 22.63 -20.41 12.12
CA ARG A 526 23.56 -19.47 11.49
C ARG A 526 24.94 -19.52 12.16
N GLY A 527 24.95 -19.56 13.49
CA GLY A 527 26.17 -19.74 14.28
C GLY A 527 26.91 -21.04 13.93
N ALA A 528 26.18 -22.14 13.74
CA ALA A 528 26.74 -23.43 13.33
C ALA A 528 27.36 -23.40 11.92
N LEU A 529 26.67 -22.82 10.93
CA LEU A 529 27.20 -22.67 9.56
C LEU A 529 28.51 -21.86 9.54
N GLY A 530 28.50 -20.69 10.18
CA GLY A 530 29.68 -19.82 10.24
C GLY A 530 30.86 -20.46 10.98
N THR A 531 30.59 -21.21 12.04
CA THR A 531 31.60 -21.95 12.82
C THR A 531 32.24 -23.08 12.01
N ARG A 532 31.45 -23.83 11.23
CA ARG A 532 31.97 -24.88 10.32
C ARG A 532 32.89 -24.29 9.24
N VAL A 533 32.49 -23.20 8.58
CA VAL A 533 33.32 -22.53 7.57
C VAL A 533 34.62 -21.99 8.19
N LYS A 534 34.54 -21.38 9.38
CA LYS A 534 35.72 -20.92 10.13
C LYS A 534 36.71 -22.06 10.38
N SER A 535 36.25 -23.22 10.85
CA SER A 535 37.11 -24.36 11.13
C SER A 535 37.82 -24.87 9.87
N LEU A 536 37.14 -24.91 8.72
CA LEU A 536 37.73 -25.31 7.43
C LEU A 536 38.81 -24.33 6.94
N VAL A 537 38.64 -23.03 7.20
CA VAL A 537 39.67 -22.00 6.92
C VAL A 537 40.86 -22.15 7.87
N GLU A 538 40.63 -22.36 9.17
CA GLU A 538 41.69 -22.57 10.17
C GLU A 538 42.49 -23.85 9.94
N GLN A 539 41.85 -24.91 9.41
CA GLN A 539 42.49 -26.14 8.96
C GLN A 539 43.25 -26.00 7.62
N GLY A 540 43.18 -24.85 6.96
CA GLY A 540 43.80 -24.61 5.65
C GLY A 540 43.13 -25.35 4.48
N ARG A 541 41.93 -25.90 4.67
CA ARG A 541 41.14 -26.58 3.62
C ARG A 541 40.45 -25.60 2.67
N ILE A 542 40.22 -24.37 3.14
CA ILE A 542 39.71 -23.25 2.34
C ILE A 542 40.72 -22.10 2.47
N GLU A 543 41.26 -21.65 1.34
CA GLU A 543 42.16 -20.50 1.30
C GLU A 543 41.37 -19.18 1.33
N LEU A 544 41.42 -18.45 2.45
CA LEU A 544 40.74 -17.15 2.58
C LEU A 544 41.56 -16.00 1.97
N ILE A 545 40.99 -15.34 0.96
CA ILE A 545 41.56 -14.20 0.26
C ILE A 545 40.80 -12.92 0.64
N ASN A 546 41.34 -12.21 1.65
CA ASN A 546 40.78 -10.95 2.14
C ASN A 546 41.10 -9.76 1.21
N GLN A 547 40.27 -8.72 1.27
CA GLN A 547 40.38 -7.50 0.46
C GLN A 547 40.51 -7.85 -1.03
N PHE A 548 39.62 -8.70 -1.52
CA PHE A 548 39.55 -9.10 -2.92
C PHE A 548 38.36 -8.42 -3.60
N SER A 549 38.67 -7.65 -4.64
CA SER A 549 37.75 -6.81 -5.40
C SER A 549 38.02 -7.05 -6.88
N ALA A 550 37.29 -7.99 -7.49
CA ALA A 550 37.48 -8.36 -8.89
C ALA A 550 37.33 -7.13 -9.81
N GLN A 551 38.31 -6.93 -10.69
CA GLN A 551 38.33 -5.87 -11.70
C GLN A 551 38.46 -6.42 -13.12
N ALA A 552 39.18 -7.52 -13.30
CA ALA A 552 39.27 -8.22 -14.59
C ALA A 552 39.25 -9.74 -14.41
N ILE A 553 38.71 -10.43 -15.41
CA ILE A 553 38.70 -11.88 -15.56
C ILE A 553 39.27 -12.20 -16.94
N ARG A 554 40.24 -13.11 -17.04
CA ARG A 554 40.84 -13.53 -18.32
C ARG A 554 40.73 -15.04 -18.47
N VAL A 555 40.09 -15.49 -19.55
CA VAL A 555 40.12 -16.90 -19.94
C VAL A 555 41.50 -17.22 -20.52
N LEU A 556 42.16 -18.25 -19.96
CA LEU A 556 43.48 -18.70 -20.38
C LEU A 556 43.36 -19.89 -21.34
N GLY A 557 44.29 -20.01 -22.29
CA GLY A 557 44.26 -21.04 -23.34
C GLY A 557 44.45 -22.49 -22.86
N ASN A 558 44.69 -22.70 -21.57
CA ASN A 558 44.75 -24.01 -20.90
C ASN A 558 43.39 -24.45 -20.31
N GLY A 559 42.32 -23.63 -20.43
CA GLY A 559 41.01 -23.92 -19.86
C GLY A 559 40.82 -23.50 -18.40
N SER A 560 41.69 -22.65 -17.85
CA SER A 560 41.51 -21.99 -16.55
C SER A 560 41.20 -20.49 -16.71
N VAL A 561 40.74 -19.84 -15.65
CA VAL A 561 40.48 -18.40 -15.60
C VAL A 561 41.35 -17.69 -14.58
N GLU A 562 41.86 -16.53 -14.97
CA GLU A 562 42.62 -15.62 -14.11
C GLU A 562 41.70 -14.50 -13.62
N VAL A 563 41.58 -14.32 -12.30
CA VAL A 563 40.81 -13.24 -11.68
C VAL A 563 41.77 -12.24 -11.04
N GLU A 564 41.78 -11.01 -11.57
CA GLU A 564 42.60 -9.90 -11.10
C GLU A 564 41.78 -9.00 -10.16
N SER A 565 42.30 -8.79 -8.95
CA SER A 565 41.85 -7.80 -7.98
C SER A 565 42.92 -6.73 -7.83
N VAL A 566 42.53 -5.47 -7.82
CA VAL A 566 43.43 -4.34 -7.52
C VAL A 566 42.88 -3.58 -6.32
N ASP A 567 43.72 -3.36 -5.31
CA ASP A 567 43.33 -2.61 -4.12
C ASP A 567 43.37 -1.09 -4.34
N ALA A 568 42.93 -0.32 -3.34
CA ALA A 568 42.90 1.15 -3.39
C ALA A 568 44.30 1.81 -3.48
N ARG A 569 45.38 1.04 -3.33
CA ARG A 569 46.79 1.49 -3.46
C ARG A 569 47.41 1.03 -4.78
N GLY A 570 46.65 0.37 -5.66
CA GLY A 570 47.14 -0.17 -6.93
C GLY A 570 47.85 -1.52 -6.80
N ALA A 571 47.86 -2.15 -5.63
CA ALA A 571 48.49 -3.46 -5.46
C ALA A 571 47.59 -4.54 -6.08
N LYS A 572 48.19 -5.36 -6.94
CA LYS A 572 47.51 -6.41 -7.68
C LYS A 572 47.57 -7.74 -6.95
N LYS A 573 46.43 -8.41 -6.83
CA LYS A 573 46.30 -9.82 -6.45
C LYS A 573 45.70 -10.56 -7.64
N VAL A 574 46.28 -11.70 -7.99
CA VAL A 574 45.86 -12.52 -9.12
C VAL A 574 45.63 -13.94 -8.63
N VAL A 575 44.50 -14.53 -8.98
CA VAL A 575 44.15 -15.92 -8.63
C VAL A 575 43.78 -16.66 -9.91
N THR A 576 44.45 -17.78 -10.18
CA THR A 576 44.13 -18.66 -11.31
C THR A 576 43.34 -19.85 -10.80
N VAL A 577 42.12 -20.04 -11.32
CA VAL A 577 41.18 -21.12 -10.93
C VAL A 577 40.55 -21.78 -12.15
N ASP A 578 39.94 -22.95 -11.99
CA ASP A 578 39.17 -23.62 -13.05
C ASP A 578 37.70 -23.15 -13.09
N ARG A 579 37.09 -22.87 -11.93
CA ARG A 579 35.69 -22.40 -11.77
C ARG A 579 35.60 -21.20 -10.85
N ILE A 580 34.58 -20.37 -11.04
CA ILE A 580 34.20 -19.28 -10.14
C ILE A 580 32.75 -19.47 -9.72
N VAL A 581 32.45 -19.34 -8.43
CA VAL A 581 31.07 -19.20 -7.94
C VAL A 581 30.80 -17.77 -7.49
N ALA A 582 29.92 -17.08 -8.21
CA ALA A 582 29.46 -15.73 -7.92
C ALA A 582 28.34 -15.75 -6.87
N ALA A 583 28.71 -15.83 -5.59
CA ALA A 583 27.81 -15.74 -4.44
C ALA A 583 27.61 -14.27 -3.97
N THR A 584 27.43 -13.37 -4.94
CA THR A 584 27.36 -11.91 -4.79
C THR A 584 25.93 -11.38 -4.56
N GLY A 585 24.96 -12.27 -4.40
CA GLY A 585 23.54 -11.94 -4.22
C GLY A 585 22.82 -11.62 -5.54
N PHE A 586 21.59 -11.12 -5.42
CA PHE A 586 20.69 -10.87 -6.55
C PHE A 586 20.14 -9.44 -6.52
N ARG A 587 19.31 -9.08 -7.51
CA ARG A 587 18.62 -7.79 -7.66
C ARG A 587 17.31 -7.98 -8.43
N PRO A 588 16.31 -7.08 -8.32
CA PRO A 588 15.09 -7.17 -9.11
C PRO A 588 15.35 -6.79 -10.58
N ASP A 589 14.57 -7.38 -11.48
CA ASP A 589 14.45 -6.90 -12.87
C ASP A 589 13.23 -5.98 -13.01
N HIS A 590 13.51 -4.69 -13.20
CA HIS A 590 12.51 -3.65 -13.47
C HIS A 590 12.49 -3.21 -14.95
N SER A 591 13.18 -3.93 -15.84
CA SER A 591 13.19 -3.58 -17.27
C SER A 591 11.81 -3.72 -17.91
N ILE A 592 11.06 -4.77 -17.53
CA ILE A 592 9.70 -5.04 -18.01
C ILE A 592 8.69 -3.95 -17.60
N THR A 593 8.97 -3.17 -16.54
CA THR A 593 8.09 -2.11 -16.02
C THR A 593 8.46 -0.71 -16.51
N GLY A 594 9.31 -0.57 -17.54
CA GLY A 594 9.85 0.73 -17.99
C GLY A 594 8.82 1.80 -18.35
N GLU A 595 7.63 1.41 -18.82
CA GLU A 595 6.50 2.30 -19.13
C GLU A 595 5.57 2.57 -17.94
N LEU A 596 5.81 1.97 -16.77
CA LEU A 596 5.02 2.15 -15.55
C LEU A 596 5.58 3.28 -14.66
N ARG A 597 4.72 3.82 -13.79
CA ARG A 597 5.05 4.90 -12.83
C ARG A 597 5.34 4.33 -11.45
N LEU A 598 6.49 3.68 -11.29
CA LEU A 598 6.89 3.07 -10.02
C LEU A 598 7.66 4.05 -9.12
N GLU A 599 7.35 4.04 -7.82
CA GLU A 599 8.21 4.64 -6.80
C GLU A 599 9.13 3.58 -6.21
N LEU A 600 10.37 3.58 -6.73
CA LEU A 600 11.44 2.69 -6.29
C LEU A 600 12.43 3.44 -5.41
N ASP A 601 12.89 2.78 -4.35
CA ASP A 601 13.98 3.27 -3.51
C ASP A 601 15.32 3.29 -4.29
N PRO A 602 16.10 4.39 -4.24
CA PRO A 602 17.35 4.51 -5.01
C PRO A 602 18.51 3.61 -4.53
N ILE A 603 18.44 3.00 -3.34
CA ILE A 603 19.49 2.16 -2.77
C ILE A 603 19.16 0.68 -3.00
N LEU A 604 17.98 0.24 -2.58
CA LEU A 604 17.53 -1.14 -2.61
C LEU A 604 16.84 -1.53 -3.92
N GLY A 605 16.19 -0.58 -4.61
CA GLY A 605 15.29 -0.87 -5.73
C GLY A 605 14.01 -1.60 -5.31
N SER A 606 13.66 -1.56 -4.02
CA SER A 606 12.37 -1.97 -3.45
C SER A 606 11.30 -0.89 -3.68
N THR A 607 10.06 -1.14 -3.28
CA THR A 607 9.07 -0.06 -3.14
C THR A 607 9.55 0.97 -2.12
N ARG A 608 9.38 2.26 -2.41
CA ARG A 608 9.92 3.35 -1.58
C ARG A 608 9.39 3.35 -0.14
N ALA A 609 8.10 3.08 0.06
CA ALA A 609 7.49 3.04 1.39
C ALA A 609 8.01 1.86 2.23
N LEU A 610 8.30 0.73 1.59
CA LEU A 610 8.85 -0.46 2.24
C LEU A 610 10.32 -0.31 2.65
N ALA A 611 11.13 0.45 1.89
CA ALA A 611 12.59 0.47 2.04
C ALA A 611 13.13 0.71 3.47
N PRO A 612 12.61 1.67 4.26
CA PRO A 612 13.05 1.87 5.64
C PRO A 612 12.82 0.65 6.54
N LEU A 613 11.76 -0.12 6.30
CA LEU A 613 11.36 -1.26 7.14
C LEU A 613 12.23 -2.51 6.90
N ILE A 614 13.01 -2.52 5.81
CA ILE A 614 13.79 -3.68 5.35
C ILE A 614 15.27 -3.34 5.13
N ASP A 615 15.75 -2.15 5.51
CA ASP A 615 17.13 -1.76 5.27
C ASP A 615 18.08 -2.72 6.01
N PRO A 616 18.98 -3.45 5.30
CA PRO A 616 19.91 -4.41 5.92
C PRO A 616 20.98 -3.79 6.84
N ASN A 617 21.08 -2.47 6.91
CA ASN A 617 21.92 -1.76 7.87
C ASN A 617 21.21 -1.56 9.23
N GLU A 618 19.88 -1.62 9.27
CA GLU A 618 19.05 -1.34 10.46
C GLU A 618 18.27 -2.59 10.93
N HIS A 619 17.81 -3.44 10.00
CA HIS A 619 16.93 -4.58 10.27
C HIS A 619 17.55 -5.94 9.98
N SER A 620 17.05 -6.96 10.69
CA SER A 620 17.34 -8.39 10.48
C SER A 620 16.04 -9.16 10.21
N CYS A 621 16.11 -10.43 9.80
CA CYS A 621 14.92 -11.19 9.37
C CYS A 621 13.81 -11.32 10.44
N GLY A 622 14.13 -11.19 11.73
CA GLY A 622 13.15 -11.21 12.84
C GLY A 622 12.65 -9.83 13.28
N THR A 623 13.23 -8.74 12.76
CA THR A 623 12.94 -7.37 13.19
C THR A 623 12.35 -6.51 12.07
N VAL A 624 11.90 -7.14 10.98
CA VAL A 624 11.12 -6.48 9.92
C VAL A 624 9.64 -6.53 10.32
N PRO A 625 8.92 -5.39 10.43
CA PRO A 625 7.51 -5.40 10.77
C PRO A 625 6.66 -6.04 9.65
N PRO A 626 5.46 -6.55 9.98
CA PRO A 626 4.45 -6.92 8.97
C PRO A 626 4.18 -5.74 8.04
N HIS A 627 3.97 -6.01 6.75
CA HIS A 627 3.69 -5.01 5.72
C HIS A 627 2.93 -5.63 4.55
N GLY A 628 2.13 -4.83 3.87
CA GLY A 628 1.18 -5.27 2.86
C GLY A 628 0.92 -4.21 1.80
N VAL A 629 -0.34 -4.04 1.40
CA VAL A 629 -0.74 -3.23 0.24
C VAL A 629 -0.27 -1.77 0.34
N ASP A 630 -0.28 -1.16 1.53
CA ASP A 630 0.06 0.26 1.70
C ASP A 630 1.57 0.50 1.50
N GLU A 631 2.45 -0.40 1.96
CA GLU A 631 3.90 -0.32 1.74
C GLU A 631 4.35 -0.77 0.34
N LEU A 632 3.51 -1.56 -0.34
CA LEU A 632 3.76 -2.10 -1.69
C LEU A 632 3.17 -1.27 -2.82
N ALA A 633 2.31 -0.29 -2.52
CA ALA A 633 1.67 0.56 -3.50
C ALA A 633 2.67 1.44 -4.27
N HIS A 634 2.31 1.75 -5.52
CA HIS A 634 3.04 2.69 -6.38
C HIS A 634 2.08 3.73 -6.98
N PRO A 635 2.58 4.86 -7.53
CA PRO A 635 1.76 5.77 -8.33
C PRO A 635 1.13 5.16 -9.59
N GLU A 636 1.53 3.95 -9.97
CA GLU A 636 0.85 3.11 -10.94
C GLU A 636 -0.20 2.23 -10.24
N PRO A 637 -1.50 2.57 -10.28
CA PRO A 637 -2.52 1.84 -9.53
C PRO A 637 -2.70 0.42 -10.06
N ASN A 638 -3.02 -0.53 -9.17
CA ASN A 638 -3.22 -1.95 -9.50
C ASN A 638 -1.98 -2.67 -10.09
N PHE A 639 -0.77 -2.09 -9.95
CA PHE A 639 0.49 -2.80 -10.13
C PHE A 639 1.16 -2.98 -8.76
N TYR A 640 1.54 -4.21 -8.42
CA TYR A 640 2.22 -4.53 -7.16
C TYR A 640 3.40 -5.47 -7.42
N ALA A 641 4.60 -5.13 -6.95
CA ALA A 641 5.68 -6.10 -6.82
C ALA A 641 5.53 -6.82 -5.47
N VAL A 642 5.65 -8.15 -5.44
CA VAL A 642 5.50 -8.96 -4.22
C VAL A 642 6.62 -9.98 -4.04
N GLY A 643 6.72 -10.54 -2.85
CA GLY A 643 7.76 -11.50 -2.46
C GLY A 643 9.15 -10.87 -2.53
N MET A 644 10.16 -11.70 -2.81
CA MET A 644 11.57 -11.28 -2.91
C MET A 644 11.81 -10.11 -3.88
N LYS A 645 10.92 -9.89 -4.87
CA LYS A 645 11.04 -8.76 -5.80
C LYS A 645 10.76 -7.41 -5.13
N SER A 646 9.77 -7.36 -4.22
CA SER A 646 9.43 -6.16 -3.45
C SER A 646 10.58 -5.70 -2.54
N TYR A 647 11.38 -6.64 -2.04
CA TYR A 647 12.55 -6.38 -1.17
C TYR A 647 13.76 -5.81 -1.93
N GLY A 648 13.75 -5.83 -3.26
CA GLY A 648 14.86 -5.35 -4.08
C GLY A 648 16.17 -6.08 -3.79
N ARG A 649 17.10 -5.38 -3.12
CA ARG A 649 18.42 -5.89 -2.71
C ARG A 649 18.50 -6.33 -1.24
N ALA A 650 17.46 -6.14 -0.43
CA ALA A 650 17.46 -6.54 0.98
C ALA A 650 17.45 -8.08 1.11
N PRO A 651 18.37 -8.69 1.89
CA PRO A 651 18.53 -10.14 2.00
C PRO A 651 17.66 -10.79 3.09
N THR A 652 16.75 -10.04 3.71
CA THR A 652 16.01 -10.39 4.94
C THR A 652 14.62 -11.00 4.67
N PHE A 653 14.33 -11.39 3.43
CA PHE A 653 13.01 -11.89 3.01
C PHE A 653 12.69 -13.31 3.53
N LEU A 654 11.44 -13.53 3.92
CA LEU A 654 10.87 -14.82 4.35
C LEU A 654 9.63 -15.18 3.52
N LEU A 655 9.36 -16.47 3.30
CA LEU A 655 8.17 -16.91 2.55
C LEU A 655 6.87 -16.47 3.23
N ALA A 656 6.75 -16.63 4.55
CA ALA A 656 5.63 -16.12 5.34
C ALA A 656 5.33 -14.63 5.08
N THR A 657 6.35 -13.78 4.98
CA THR A 657 6.17 -12.36 4.64
C THR A 657 5.62 -12.20 3.22
N GLY A 658 6.12 -12.96 2.25
CA GLY A 658 5.58 -12.95 0.89
C GLY A 658 4.12 -13.42 0.79
N TYR A 659 3.72 -14.37 1.63
CA TYR A 659 2.32 -14.82 1.72
C TYR A 659 1.41 -13.74 2.31
N GLU A 660 1.87 -13.05 3.36
CA GLU A 660 1.14 -11.91 3.92
C GLU A 660 1.00 -10.76 2.92
N GLN A 661 2.06 -10.44 2.17
CA GLN A 661 2.01 -9.48 1.07
C GLN A 661 0.97 -9.89 0.01
N ALA A 662 0.93 -11.16 -0.40
CA ALA A 662 -0.02 -11.67 -1.37
C ALA A 662 -1.47 -11.55 -0.86
N ARG A 663 -1.74 -11.98 0.38
CA ARG A 663 -3.03 -11.89 1.05
C ARG A 663 -3.54 -10.45 1.10
N SER A 664 -2.71 -9.52 1.58
CA SER A 664 -3.05 -8.10 1.73
C SER A 664 -3.34 -7.43 0.39
N VAL A 665 -2.49 -7.64 -0.63
CA VAL A 665 -2.69 -7.09 -1.98
C VAL A 665 -3.96 -7.64 -2.65
N VAL A 666 -4.23 -8.94 -2.51
CA VAL A 666 -5.41 -9.56 -3.11
C VAL A 666 -6.71 -9.10 -2.43
N ALA A 667 -6.72 -8.93 -1.11
CA ALA A 667 -7.85 -8.33 -0.40
C ALA A 667 -8.15 -6.89 -0.89
N ALA A 668 -7.13 -6.07 -1.13
CA ALA A 668 -7.31 -4.72 -1.67
C ALA A 668 -7.85 -4.72 -3.12
N LEU A 669 -7.46 -5.68 -3.96
CA LEU A 669 -7.97 -5.86 -5.32
C LEU A 669 -9.43 -6.34 -5.39
N ASP A 670 -9.92 -6.94 -4.31
CA ASP A 670 -11.32 -7.29 -4.07
C ASP A 670 -12.15 -6.09 -3.54
N GLY A 671 -11.47 -5.04 -3.07
CA GLY A 671 -12.08 -3.87 -2.41
C GLY A 671 -12.26 -4.03 -0.89
N ASP A 672 -11.79 -5.14 -0.32
CA ASP A 672 -11.81 -5.46 1.11
C ASP A 672 -10.61 -4.82 1.82
N TRP A 673 -10.69 -3.49 1.98
CA TRP A 673 -9.61 -2.68 2.56
C TRP A 673 -9.36 -2.95 4.04
N ASP A 674 -10.38 -3.39 4.78
CA ASP A 674 -10.25 -3.74 6.19
C ASP A 674 -9.42 -5.02 6.34
N ALA A 675 -9.73 -6.08 5.59
CA ALA A 675 -8.87 -7.27 5.59
C ALA A 675 -7.50 -7.01 4.95
N ALA A 676 -7.38 -6.10 3.99
CA ALA A 676 -6.09 -5.73 3.41
C ALA A 676 -5.13 -5.09 4.44
N ARG A 677 -5.66 -4.31 5.37
CA ARG A 677 -4.88 -3.59 6.42
C ARG A 677 -4.74 -4.34 7.74
N ASP A 678 -5.60 -5.31 8.00
CA ASP A 678 -5.43 -6.28 9.08
C ASP A 678 -4.26 -7.22 8.76
N LEU A 679 -3.04 -6.83 9.13
CA LEU A 679 -1.80 -7.54 8.77
C LEU A 679 -1.56 -8.78 9.68
N ARG A 680 -1.41 -9.96 9.08
CA ARG A 680 -1.42 -11.27 9.77
C ARG A 680 -0.12 -12.06 9.61
N LEU A 681 1.01 -11.45 9.99
CA LEU A 681 2.31 -12.13 9.99
C LEU A 681 2.70 -12.61 11.40
N GLU A 682 2.53 -13.90 11.68
CA GLU A 682 3.03 -14.54 12.89
C GLU A 682 4.44 -15.09 12.68
N VAL A 683 5.46 -14.35 13.13
CA VAL A 683 6.86 -14.79 13.18
C VAL A 683 7.46 -14.50 14.57
N PRO A 684 8.38 -15.35 15.09
CA PRO A 684 9.03 -15.08 16.38
C PRO A 684 9.91 -13.83 16.31
N GLU A 685 9.99 -13.06 17.40
CA GLU A 685 10.88 -11.88 17.51
C GLU A 685 12.38 -12.22 17.28
N THR A 686 12.78 -13.46 17.56
CA THR A 686 14.12 -13.98 17.29
C THR A 686 14.37 -14.32 15.82
N GLY A 687 13.33 -14.31 14.99
CA GLY A 687 13.35 -14.75 13.59
C GLY A 687 13.00 -16.23 13.40
N VAL A 688 12.79 -16.60 12.13
CA VAL A 688 12.23 -17.92 11.73
C VAL A 688 13.29 -19.02 11.55
N CYS A 689 14.58 -18.66 11.49
CA CYS A 689 15.63 -19.59 11.05
C CYS A 689 15.96 -20.66 12.11
N ASN A 690 15.46 -21.88 11.93
CA ASN A 690 15.78 -23.04 12.77
C ASN A 690 16.27 -24.21 11.91
N THR A 691 17.38 -24.85 12.31
CA THR A 691 17.87 -26.08 11.69
C THR A 691 18.31 -27.07 12.77
N THR A 692 17.45 -28.03 13.07
CA THR A 692 17.90 -29.32 13.60
C THR A 692 18.49 -30.12 12.45
N LEU A 693 19.76 -30.54 12.60
CA LEU A 693 20.39 -31.45 11.64
C LEU A 693 19.93 -32.89 11.95
N PRO A 694 19.74 -33.77 10.94
CA PRO A 694 19.46 -35.18 11.22
C PRO A 694 20.72 -35.83 11.81
N GLY A 695 20.68 -36.22 13.09
CA GLY A 695 21.80 -36.89 13.74
C GLY A 695 21.79 -36.94 15.28
N GLU A 696 21.04 -36.06 15.96
CA GLU A 696 21.05 -35.99 17.44
C GLU A 696 19.68 -36.36 18.04
N GLU A 697 19.39 -37.65 18.11
CA GLU A 697 18.38 -38.17 19.05
C GLU A 697 18.97 -38.19 20.47
N GLY A 698 18.73 -37.12 21.24
CA GLY A 698 19.15 -36.96 22.63
C GLY A 698 18.01 -37.25 23.61
N GLU A 699 18.05 -38.40 24.27
CA GLU A 699 16.99 -38.95 25.14
C GLU A 699 16.49 -38.00 26.25
N SER A 700 15.17 -37.93 26.42
CA SER A 700 14.51 -37.32 27.59
C SER A 700 14.60 -38.23 28.83
N GLY A 701 15.81 -38.35 29.41
CA GLY A 701 16.08 -39.11 30.64
C GLY A 701 15.88 -38.29 31.92
N GLY A 702 15.03 -38.77 32.84
CA GLY A 702 14.66 -38.04 34.06
C GLY A 702 15.30 -38.51 35.38
N CYS A 703 15.20 -37.61 36.38
CA CYS A 703 15.36 -37.77 37.85
C CYS A 703 16.78 -37.90 38.46
N GLY A 704 17.02 -37.21 39.60
CA GLY A 704 18.18 -37.51 40.48
C GLY A 704 18.89 -36.37 41.23
N SER A 705 18.17 -35.57 42.04
CA SER A 705 18.67 -34.79 43.21
C SER A 705 20.20 -34.55 43.42
N SER A 706 20.65 -33.28 43.44
CA SER A 706 21.25 -32.62 44.64
C SER A 706 21.85 -31.22 44.37
N CYS A 707 21.47 -30.25 45.20
CA CYS A 707 22.19 -29.02 45.62
C CYS A 707 23.07 -28.22 44.63
N GLY A 708 22.62 -26.99 44.29
CA GLY A 708 23.49 -25.93 43.75
C GLY A 708 22.70 -24.75 43.19
N THR A 709 22.40 -23.73 44.01
CA THR A 709 21.61 -22.56 43.60
C THR A 709 22.38 -21.59 42.69
N ALA A 710 21.84 -21.34 41.50
CA ALA A 710 21.93 -20.04 40.82
C ALA A 710 20.64 -19.85 40.01
N GLU A 711 19.84 -18.84 40.37
CA GLU A 711 18.71 -18.43 39.53
C GLU A 711 19.26 -17.86 38.21
N PRO A 712 18.67 -18.18 37.04
CA PRO A 712 19.07 -17.57 35.78
C PRO A 712 18.70 -16.09 35.82
N VAL A 713 19.74 -15.25 35.97
CA VAL A 713 19.63 -13.80 35.95
C VAL A 713 19.02 -13.36 34.61
N SER A 714 17.92 -12.61 34.68
CA SER A 714 17.38 -11.88 33.55
C SER A 714 18.37 -10.81 33.09
N ILE A 715 18.99 -10.98 31.93
CA ILE A 715 19.90 -9.99 31.33
C ILE A 715 19.26 -9.48 30.04
N GLY A 716 18.92 -8.19 30.05
CA GLY A 716 18.22 -7.52 28.95
C GLY A 716 19.10 -7.16 27.76
N LEU A 717 18.44 -6.73 26.69
CA LEU A 717 19.02 -6.31 25.43
C LEU A 717 20.02 -5.15 25.59
N ALA A 718 21.23 -5.31 25.03
CA ALA A 718 22.19 -4.24 24.89
C ALA A 718 22.09 -3.59 23.50
N THR A 719 21.57 -2.37 23.43
CA THR A 719 21.49 -1.57 22.20
C THR A 719 22.88 -1.07 21.78
N GLY A 720 23.42 -1.64 20.70
CA GLY A 720 24.73 -1.26 20.15
C GLY A 720 24.69 -0.06 19.22
N ILE A 721 24.39 1.14 19.73
CA ILE A 721 24.59 2.40 18.99
C ILE A 721 25.76 3.17 19.62
N ALA A 722 26.82 3.39 18.84
CA ALA A 722 27.93 4.25 19.22
C ALA A 722 28.42 5.05 18.00
N GLY A 723 27.89 6.27 17.83
CA GLY A 723 28.38 7.20 16.80
C GLY A 723 27.35 8.20 16.26
N GLY A 724 27.01 9.23 17.05
CA GLY A 724 26.20 10.37 16.57
C GLY A 724 26.04 11.44 17.65
N LEU A 725 26.31 12.71 17.31
CA LEU A 725 26.16 13.81 18.26
C LEU A 725 24.68 14.13 18.51
N LEU A 726 24.23 13.97 19.76
CA LEU A 726 23.30 14.84 20.51
C LEU A 726 22.84 14.07 21.77
N SER A 727 23.60 14.19 22.86
CA SER A 727 23.36 13.46 24.10
C SER A 727 23.06 14.41 25.26
N GLU A 728 21.77 14.65 25.53
CA GLU A 728 21.28 14.92 26.90
C GLU A 728 19.94 14.19 27.12
N PRO A 729 19.71 13.58 28.30
CA PRO A 729 18.53 12.74 28.54
C PRO A 729 17.37 13.51 29.19
N LEU A 730 16.16 13.35 28.66
CA LEU A 730 14.91 13.71 29.36
C LEU A 730 14.47 12.52 30.25
N PRO A 731 14.05 12.76 31.51
CA PRO A 731 13.64 11.69 32.41
C PRO A 731 12.21 11.21 32.09
N LEU A 732 12.06 9.93 31.76
CA LEU A 732 10.77 9.25 31.71
C LEU A 732 10.37 8.78 33.11
N VAL A 733 9.17 9.17 33.54
CA VAL A 733 8.53 8.66 34.76
C VAL A 733 8.05 7.23 34.52
N GLN A 734 8.37 6.31 35.43
CA GLN A 734 7.82 4.97 35.42
C GLN A 734 6.43 4.98 36.07
N ASP A 735 5.43 4.44 35.36
CA ASP A 735 4.12 4.13 35.94
C ASP A 735 4.01 2.63 36.17
N SER A 736 3.53 2.23 37.34
CA SER A 736 3.35 0.81 37.71
C SER A 736 1.98 0.61 38.33
N ALA A 737 1.21 -0.34 37.77
CA ALA A 737 -0.17 -0.54 38.14
C ALA A 737 -0.33 -1.41 39.41
N ALA A 738 -1.17 -0.97 40.34
CA ALA A 738 -1.80 -1.82 41.35
C ALA A 738 -3.16 -1.24 41.78
N CYS A 739 -4.12 -2.11 42.08
CA CYS A 739 -5.52 -1.74 42.31
C CYS A 739 -5.84 -1.37 43.78
N CYS A 740 -6.81 -0.46 43.99
CA CYS A 740 -8.03 -0.64 44.81
C CYS A 740 -8.54 0.64 45.54
N ALA A 741 -9.82 0.97 45.24
CA ALA A 741 -10.84 1.58 46.11
C ALA A 741 -10.83 3.09 46.51
N SER A 742 -12.07 3.63 46.54
CA SER A 742 -12.60 4.84 47.19
C SER A 742 -12.58 6.20 46.45
N GLU A 743 -13.55 7.05 46.83
CA GLU A 743 -14.15 8.18 46.08
C GLU A 743 -13.31 9.49 46.01
N PRO A 744 -13.64 10.43 45.10
CA PRO A 744 -12.78 11.58 44.78
C PRO A 744 -12.98 12.80 45.70
N VAL A 745 -11.91 13.59 45.86
CA VAL A 745 -11.95 14.94 46.46
C VAL A 745 -11.16 15.92 45.59
N LEU A 746 -11.71 17.11 45.36
CA LEU A 746 -11.07 18.19 44.60
C LEU A 746 -9.84 18.78 45.32
N ALA A 747 -8.81 19.15 44.57
CA ALA A 747 -7.89 20.23 44.92
C ALA A 747 -7.34 20.94 43.67
N GLN A 748 -7.20 22.27 43.74
CA GLN A 748 -6.72 23.14 42.66
C GLN A 748 -5.19 23.31 42.69
N VAL A 749 -4.58 23.51 41.52
CA VAL A 749 -3.25 24.10 41.32
C VAL A 749 -3.36 24.99 40.08
N GLY A 750 -2.83 26.21 39.99
CA GLY A 750 -1.92 26.93 40.88
C GLY A 750 -0.76 27.53 40.08
N VAL A 751 -1.01 28.67 39.42
CA VAL A 751 -0.04 29.32 38.50
C VAL A 751 1.09 30.01 39.29
N PRO A 752 2.38 29.80 38.96
CA PRO A 752 3.48 30.62 39.45
C PRO A 752 3.74 31.82 38.52
N ALA A 753 4.06 32.98 39.12
CA ALA A 753 4.28 34.25 38.42
C ALA A 753 5.77 34.57 38.21
N GLU A 754 6.05 35.45 37.24
CA GLU A 754 7.37 35.99 36.90
C GLU A 754 7.84 37.11 37.85
N GLN A 755 9.16 37.17 38.09
CA GLN A 755 9.97 38.38 38.36
C GLN A 755 11.35 38.12 37.69
N ASP A 756 11.84 38.88 36.70
CA ASP A 756 12.30 40.29 36.70
C ASP A 756 13.56 40.48 37.61
N SER A 757 14.72 41.06 37.23
CA SER A 757 15.28 41.69 36.01
C SER A 757 16.81 41.39 35.95
N GLY A 758 17.71 41.86 35.06
CA GLY A 758 17.66 42.79 33.91
C GLY A 758 19.09 43.26 33.47
N SER A 759 19.20 44.00 32.34
CA SER A 759 20.42 44.61 31.73
C SER A 759 21.47 43.67 31.09
N GLY A 760 22.14 44.01 29.96
CA GLY A 760 21.92 45.11 28.99
C GLY A 760 23.09 45.38 28.02
N CYS A 761 22.79 45.88 26.80
CA CYS A 761 23.70 46.52 25.80
C CYS A 761 24.83 45.65 25.16
N CYS A 762 25.45 45.91 24.00
CA CYS A 762 25.20 46.62 22.70
C CYS A 762 26.39 46.23 21.77
N GLY A 763 26.43 46.34 20.43
CA GLY A 763 25.50 46.76 19.35
C GLY A 763 25.94 46.04 18.03
N SER A 764 25.72 46.51 16.80
CA SER A 764 25.14 47.76 16.24
C SER A 764 24.36 47.46 14.95
#